data_AF-A0A6N7HV97-F1
#
_entry.id   AF-A0A6N7HV97-F1
#
_cell.length_a   1.000
_cell.length_b   1.000
_cell.length_c   1.000
_cell.angle_alpha   90.00
_cell.angle_beta   90.00
_cell.angle_gamma   90.00
#
_symmetry.space_group_name_H-M   'P 1'
#
loop_
_entity.id
_entity.type
_entity.pdbx_description
1 polymer ?
#
loop_
_entity_poly.entity_id
_entity_poly.type
_entity_poly.pdbx_seq_one_letter_code
_entity_poly.pdbx_strand_id
1 'polypeptide(L)'
;MSQPVSSSVQSPPPVVVPAGTTAGTAIRDAGLAGKGPDAIVVVRDPDGRLRDLAWAPGSEVQVQPVAADTDDGRGVIRHSCAHVLAQAVQQLFPEAKLGIGPPVADGFYYDFDVERPFTPDDLQALEKRMKQIIKGAQRFARRALESVDAAREELAAEPYKLELVDIKSDVDTAEVMEVGDGELTVYDNLDPRSGEAVWGDLCRGPHVPTTKHIPAFKLMRTAAAYWRGSEQNPQLQRIYGTAWESQEALDGYLERLAEAERRDHRRIGAELDLFSFPEEIGSGLPVFHPKGGIIRREMENYSRQRHEESGYEFVNTPHIAKSGLFHTSGHLPYYADTMFPPLSFEGEDYYLKAMNCPMHHLIFRSRGRSYRELPLRLFEFGAVYRYEKSGVVHGLTRARGFTMDDSHIYCTPEQAPGELRSLLRFVLDLLADYGLSDFYLELSTRGEGGKFIGSEKEWEEATETLRRAAIDSGLELVPDPGGAAYYGPKISVQAKDAIGRSWQMSTIQVDFNHPKRFELEYTAADGSHQQPVVLHRALFGSMERFFGVLTEHYAGAFPAWLAPVQAVGIPVADEHLEHLQQVAKALRAKGIRVQVDASDDRMQKKIRNHTTQKVPFLLIAGGKDVAAGAVSFRFRDGSQINGVPVDRAVAEIADWVARKENVSPSAENFEADG
;
A
#
# COMPACT_ATOMS: atom_id res chain seq x y z
N MET A 1 -5.59 9.32 20.63
CA MET A 1 -5.59 10.80 20.47
C MET A 1 -5.88 11.07 19.00
N SER A 2 -7.11 11.48 18.70
CA SER A 2 -7.54 11.75 17.33
C SER A 2 -6.69 12.88 16.75
N GLN A 3 -5.94 12.58 15.69
CA GLN A 3 -5.29 13.62 14.91
C GLN A 3 -6.36 14.51 14.28
N PRO A 4 -6.11 15.82 14.15
CA PRO A 4 -6.99 16.67 13.37
C PRO A 4 -6.99 16.16 11.93
N VAL A 5 -8.19 16.01 11.38
CA VAL A 5 -8.46 15.88 9.95
C VAL A 5 -7.52 16.85 9.22
N SER A 6 -6.79 16.35 8.21
CA SER A 6 -6.03 17.16 7.27
C SER A 6 -6.80 18.46 7.01
N SER A 7 -6.26 19.59 7.49
CA SER A 7 -6.85 20.88 7.19
C SER A 7 -6.92 20.96 5.68
N SER A 8 -8.12 20.99 5.11
CA SER A 8 -8.29 21.28 3.70
C SER A 8 -7.57 22.62 3.47
N VAL A 9 -6.41 22.56 2.83
CA VAL A 9 -5.65 23.74 2.44
C VAL A 9 -6.60 24.53 1.56
N GLN A 10 -7.18 25.60 2.09
CA GLN A 10 -8.12 26.42 1.34
C GLN A 10 -7.33 27.04 0.20
N SER A 11 -7.60 26.58 -1.03
CA SER A 11 -7.00 27.16 -2.21
C SER A 11 -7.26 28.67 -2.20
N PRO A 12 -6.22 29.50 -2.33
CA PRO A 12 -6.37 30.95 -2.36
C PRO A 12 -7.31 31.35 -3.51
N PRO A 13 -8.00 32.50 -3.42
CA PRO A 13 -8.90 32.93 -4.48
C PRO A 13 -8.14 33.09 -5.82
N PRO A 14 -8.80 32.86 -6.97
CA PRO A 14 -8.20 33.09 -8.27
C PRO A 14 -7.73 34.54 -8.45
N VAL A 15 -6.61 34.72 -9.15
CA VAL A 15 -5.99 36.03 -9.41
C VAL A 15 -6.02 36.31 -10.91
N VAL A 16 -6.30 37.56 -11.29
CA VAL A 16 -6.23 38.00 -12.69
C VAL A 16 -4.80 38.44 -13.00
N VAL A 17 -4.21 37.88 -14.06
CA VAL A 17 -2.90 38.25 -14.56
C VAL A 17 -3.09 39.04 -15.87
N PRO A 18 -2.79 40.35 -15.86
CA PRO A 18 -2.88 41.17 -17.08
C PRO A 18 -1.88 40.72 -18.15
N ALA A 19 -2.22 40.96 -19.42
CA ALA A 19 -1.32 40.70 -20.54
C ALA A 19 0.06 41.37 -20.33
N GLY A 20 1.14 40.61 -20.53
CA GLY A 20 2.52 41.09 -20.37
C GLY A 20 2.99 41.29 -18.92
N THR A 21 2.13 41.09 -17.91
CA THR A 21 2.52 41.09 -16.49
C THR A 21 2.87 39.67 -16.06
N THR A 22 3.97 39.50 -15.34
CA THR A 22 4.31 38.16 -14.82
C THR A 22 3.33 37.73 -13.75
N ALA A 23 2.98 36.45 -13.71
CA ALA A 23 2.11 35.87 -12.70
C ALA A 23 2.58 36.22 -11.28
N GLY A 24 3.89 36.13 -11.02
CA GLY A 24 4.47 36.50 -9.73
C GLY A 24 4.28 37.97 -9.33
N THR A 25 4.13 38.89 -10.30
CA THR A 25 3.79 40.29 -10.01
C THR A 25 2.34 40.41 -9.60
N ALA A 26 1.41 39.81 -10.36
CA ALA A 26 -0.01 39.76 -10.00
C ALA A 26 -0.26 39.10 -8.64
N ILE A 27 0.45 38.01 -8.31
CA ILE A 27 0.37 37.35 -6.99
C ILE A 27 0.81 38.27 -5.85
N ARG A 28 1.90 39.04 -6.04
CA ARG A 28 2.37 40.02 -5.05
C ARG A 28 1.38 41.16 -4.87
N ASP A 29 0.83 41.67 -5.97
CA ASP A 29 -0.15 42.76 -5.94
C ASP A 29 -1.47 42.32 -5.28
N ALA A 30 -1.82 41.04 -5.39
CA ALA A 30 -2.93 40.42 -4.67
C ALA A 30 -2.66 40.17 -3.17
N GLY A 31 -1.45 40.46 -2.68
CA GLY A 31 -1.09 40.31 -1.26
C GLY A 31 -0.93 38.87 -0.78
N LEU A 32 -0.76 37.91 -1.70
CA LEU A 32 -0.62 36.49 -1.36
C LEU A 32 0.79 36.16 -0.84
N ALA A 33 0.90 35.09 -0.06
CA ALA A 33 2.14 34.68 0.58
C ALA A 33 3.25 34.38 -0.44
N GLY A 34 4.40 35.04 -0.29
CA GLY A 34 5.60 34.78 -1.10
C GLY A 34 6.71 34.03 -0.35
N LYS A 35 6.46 33.63 0.90
CA LYS A 35 7.40 32.92 1.79
C LYS A 35 6.62 32.10 2.80
N GLY A 36 7.23 31.03 3.31
CA GLY A 36 6.59 30.12 4.26
C GLY A 36 6.04 28.87 3.57
N PRO A 37 5.42 27.96 4.33
CA PRO A 37 4.86 26.72 3.80
C PRO A 37 3.66 26.95 2.87
N ASP A 38 2.95 28.07 3.02
CA ASP A 38 1.82 28.51 2.19
C ASP A 38 2.24 29.42 1.03
N ALA A 39 3.54 29.59 0.79
CA ALA A 39 4.05 30.44 -0.27
C ALA A 39 3.54 29.97 -1.64
N ILE A 40 3.05 30.91 -2.45
CA ILE A 40 2.70 30.62 -3.84
C ILE A 40 3.99 30.38 -4.61
N VAL A 41 4.11 29.18 -5.20
CA VAL A 41 5.31 28.77 -5.95
C VAL A 41 5.08 28.72 -7.45
N VAL A 42 3.84 28.47 -7.89
CA VAL A 42 3.39 28.47 -9.29
C VAL A 42 1.94 28.93 -9.37
N VAL A 43 1.43 29.11 -10.60
CA VAL A 43 0.01 29.33 -10.86
C VAL A 43 -0.52 28.26 -11.83
N ARG A 44 -1.80 27.94 -11.73
CA ARG A 44 -2.50 27.07 -12.69
C ARG A 44 -3.33 27.93 -13.65
N ASP A 45 -3.12 27.75 -14.94
CA ASP A 45 -3.88 28.45 -15.99
C ASP A 45 -5.28 27.82 -16.19
N PRO A 46 -6.18 28.45 -16.98
CA PRO A 46 -7.53 27.93 -17.23
C PRO A 46 -7.58 26.55 -17.89
N ASP A 47 -6.51 26.16 -18.59
CA ASP A 47 -6.38 24.83 -19.22
C ASP A 47 -5.89 23.77 -18.21
N GLY A 48 -5.71 24.17 -16.94
CA GLY A 48 -5.27 23.30 -15.86
C GLY A 48 -3.75 23.12 -15.77
N ARG A 49 -2.96 23.81 -16.59
CA ARG A 49 -1.49 23.65 -16.67
C ARG A 49 -0.80 24.53 -15.65
N LEU A 50 0.21 23.97 -14.98
CA LEU A 50 1.05 24.74 -14.06
C LEU A 50 2.04 25.63 -14.83
N ARG A 51 2.20 26.87 -14.38
CA ARG A 51 3.04 27.91 -14.97
C ARG A 51 3.93 28.55 -13.92
N ASP A 52 5.18 28.84 -14.28
CA ASP A 52 6.12 29.55 -13.41
C ASP A 52 5.57 30.92 -12.99
N LEU A 53 5.99 31.44 -11.85
CA LEU A 53 5.71 32.84 -11.50
C LEU A 53 6.38 33.86 -12.44
N ALA A 54 7.36 33.43 -13.25
CA ALA A 54 7.96 34.26 -14.28
C ALA A 54 7.11 34.32 -15.57
N TRP A 55 6.11 33.45 -15.73
CA TRP A 55 5.26 33.42 -16.91
C TRP A 55 4.43 34.69 -17.04
N ALA A 56 4.42 35.28 -18.23
CA ALA A 56 3.58 36.42 -18.58
C ALA A 56 2.64 36.01 -19.74
N PRO A 57 1.32 36.07 -19.57
CA PRO A 57 0.37 35.69 -20.60
C PRO A 57 0.29 36.78 -21.70
N GLY A 58 -0.02 36.38 -22.93
CA GLY A 58 -0.22 37.30 -24.06
C GLY A 58 -1.57 38.04 -24.02
N SER A 59 -2.52 37.54 -23.24
CA SER A 59 -3.82 38.14 -22.98
C SER A 59 -4.11 38.11 -21.47
N GLU A 60 -5.06 38.89 -21.00
CA GLU A 60 -5.53 38.77 -19.63
C GLU A 60 -6.10 37.36 -19.39
N VAL A 61 -5.70 36.75 -18.27
CA VAL A 61 -6.14 35.41 -17.87
C VAL A 61 -6.37 35.36 -16.37
N GLN A 62 -7.38 34.59 -15.96
CA GLN A 62 -7.58 34.24 -14.56
C GLN A 62 -6.79 32.97 -14.26
N VAL A 63 -5.98 33.00 -13.20
CA VAL A 63 -5.17 31.86 -12.77
C VAL A 63 -5.50 31.48 -11.33
N GLN A 64 -5.31 30.22 -11.01
CA GLN A 64 -5.44 29.71 -9.66
C GLN A 64 -4.03 29.67 -9.01
N PRO A 65 -3.77 30.44 -7.94
CA PRO A 65 -2.48 30.35 -7.24
C PRO A 65 -2.32 28.97 -6.58
N VAL A 66 -1.10 28.44 -6.61
CA VAL A 66 -0.75 27.13 -6.05
C VAL A 66 0.28 27.32 -4.93
N ALA A 67 -0.13 27.02 -3.70
CA ALA A 67 0.72 27.11 -2.52
C ALA A 67 1.68 25.91 -2.41
N ALA A 68 2.83 26.12 -1.78
CA ALA A 68 3.90 25.14 -1.63
C ALA A 68 3.49 23.87 -0.86
N ASP A 69 2.55 23.97 0.07
CA ASP A 69 2.00 22.88 0.89
C ASP A 69 0.95 22.00 0.18
N THR A 70 0.54 22.36 -1.04
CA THR A 70 -0.33 21.54 -1.89
C THR A 70 0.45 20.44 -2.62
N ASP A 71 -0.20 19.37 -3.08
CA ASP A 71 0.46 18.28 -3.81
C ASP A 71 1.21 18.79 -5.06
N ASP A 72 0.57 19.67 -5.84
CA ASP A 72 1.20 20.31 -6.98
C ASP A 72 2.38 21.20 -6.56
N GLY A 73 2.23 21.99 -5.49
CA GLY A 73 3.31 22.81 -4.95
C GLY A 73 4.53 21.99 -4.52
N ARG A 74 4.31 20.91 -3.75
CA ARG A 74 5.35 19.95 -3.36
C ARG A 74 5.98 19.29 -4.59
N GLY A 75 5.19 18.95 -5.60
CA GLY A 75 5.66 18.42 -6.89
C GLY A 75 6.68 19.35 -7.54
N VAL A 76 6.39 20.66 -7.60
CA VAL A 76 7.30 21.67 -8.17
C VAL A 76 8.56 21.85 -7.31
N ILE A 77 8.43 21.85 -5.97
CA ILE A 77 9.58 21.93 -5.05
C ILE A 77 10.51 20.74 -5.27
N ARG A 78 9.97 19.53 -5.36
CA ARG A 78 10.71 18.27 -5.59
C ARG A 78 11.41 18.28 -6.94
N HIS A 79 10.72 18.70 -7.99
CA HIS A 79 11.30 18.87 -9.32
C HIS A 79 12.47 19.86 -9.32
N SER A 80 12.30 20.99 -8.64
CA SER A 80 13.36 21.99 -8.49
C SER A 80 14.53 21.48 -7.64
N CYS A 81 14.26 20.65 -6.64
CA CYS A 81 15.29 20.00 -5.84
C CYS A 81 16.07 18.94 -6.63
N ALA A 82 15.43 18.23 -7.57
CA ALA A 82 16.10 17.36 -8.52
C ALA A 82 17.13 18.12 -9.38
N HIS A 83 16.79 19.31 -9.88
CA HIS A 83 17.74 20.15 -10.61
C HIS A 83 18.92 20.62 -9.73
N VAL A 84 18.64 21.01 -8.48
CA VAL A 84 19.71 21.36 -7.53
C VAL A 84 20.63 20.16 -7.25
N LEU A 85 20.09 18.95 -7.20
CA LEU A 85 20.89 17.73 -7.10
C LEU A 85 21.75 17.52 -8.35
N ALA A 86 21.18 17.63 -9.54
CA ALA A 86 21.92 17.47 -10.80
C ALA A 86 23.07 18.47 -10.93
N GLN A 87 22.83 19.74 -10.62
CA GLN A 87 23.87 20.77 -10.55
C GLN A 87 24.96 20.41 -9.52
N ALA A 88 24.57 19.93 -8.33
CA ALA A 88 25.52 19.54 -7.30
C ALA A 88 26.38 18.34 -7.72
N VAL A 89 25.78 17.36 -8.42
CA VAL A 89 26.48 16.20 -8.98
C VAL A 89 27.50 16.66 -10.00
N GLN A 90 27.11 17.43 -11.03
CA GLN A 90 28.07 17.86 -12.06
C GLN A 90 29.18 18.78 -11.54
N GLN A 91 28.98 19.47 -10.42
CA GLN A 91 30.05 20.26 -9.79
C GLN A 91 31.04 19.42 -8.98
N LEU A 92 30.62 18.28 -8.41
CA LEU A 92 31.51 17.38 -7.67
C LEU A 92 32.05 16.22 -8.54
N PHE A 93 31.32 15.88 -9.61
CA PHE A 93 31.58 14.81 -10.56
C PHE A 93 31.40 15.37 -11.99
N PRO A 94 32.38 16.11 -12.52
CA PRO A 94 32.23 16.82 -13.80
C PRO A 94 31.96 15.92 -15.02
N GLU A 95 32.36 14.65 -14.95
CA GLU A 95 32.13 13.67 -16.02
C GLU A 95 30.73 13.06 -15.99
N ALA A 96 29.94 13.31 -14.95
CA ALA A 96 28.61 12.73 -14.79
C ALA A 96 27.65 13.23 -15.89
N LYS A 97 26.96 12.30 -16.57
CA LYS A 97 25.94 12.63 -17.58
C LYS A 97 24.54 12.53 -16.99
N LEU A 98 23.69 13.48 -17.38
CA LEU A 98 22.34 13.62 -16.86
C LEU A 98 21.37 12.70 -17.61
N GLY A 99 20.71 11.81 -16.87
CA GLY A 99 19.54 11.06 -17.33
C GLY A 99 18.25 11.81 -17.03
N ILE A 100 17.24 11.11 -16.47
CA ILE A 100 15.91 11.66 -16.17
C ILE A 100 15.73 11.91 -14.68
N GLY A 101 15.13 13.05 -14.31
CA GLY A 101 14.95 13.46 -12.92
C GLY A 101 13.55 13.95 -12.51
N PRO A 102 12.52 13.08 -12.47
CA PRO A 102 11.15 13.51 -12.23
C PRO A 102 10.82 13.58 -10.73
N PRO A 103 9.87 14.45 -10.32
CA PRO A 103 9.24 14.33 -9.03
C PRO A 103 8.42 13.03 -8.94
N VAL A 104 8.28 12.50 -7.73
CA VAL A 104 7.41 11.37 -7.38
C VAL A 104 6.55 11.75 -6.16
N ALA A 105 5.55 10.92 -5.85
CA ALA A 105 4.52 11.21 -4.83
C ALA A 105 5.07 11.68 -3.47
N ASP A 106 6.24 11.17 -3.03
CA ASP A 106 6.87 11.54 -1.76
C ASP A 106 8.30 12.09 -1.91
N GLY A 107 8.71 12.47 -3.11
CA GLY A 107 10.09 12.93 -3.34
C GLY A 107 10.45 13.14 -4.79
N PHE A 108 11.68 12.80 -5.15
CA PHE A 108 12.19 12.83 -6.51
C PHE A 108 13.30 11.79 -6.65
N TYR A 109 13.69 11.52 -7.88
CA TYR A 109 14.96 10.88 -8.16
C TYR A 109 15.67 11.59 -9.31
N TYR A 110 16.94 11.29 -9.51
CA TYR A 110 17.67 11.69 -10.70
C TYR A 110 18.64 10.57 -11.09
N ASP A 111 18.66 10.21 -12.38
CA ASP A 111 19.54 9.20 -12.95
C ASP A 111 20.83 9.84 -13.50
N PHE A 112 21.98 9.25 -13.17
CA PHE A 112 23.28 9.70 -13.62
C PHE A 112 24.08 8.57 -14.24
N ASP A 113 24.72 8.85 -15.36
CA ASP A 113 25.81 8.01 -15.86
C ASP A 113 27.11 8.46 -15.21
N VAL A 114 27.74 7.55 -14.47
CA VAL A 114 28.94 7.80 -13.68
C VAL A 114 29.85 6.59 -13.73
N GLU A 115 31.16 6.83 -13.79
CA GLU A 115 32.18 5.76 -13.85
C GLU A 115 32.14 4.85 -12.62
N ARG A 116 31.90 5.42 -11.43
CA ARG A 116 31.76 4.66 -10.18
C ARG A 116 30.40 4.93 -9.52
N PRO A 117 29.78 3.92 -8.89
CA PRO A 117 28.58 4.11 -8.09
C PRO A 117 28.76 5.14 -6.96
N PHE A 118 27.68 5.85 -6.63
CA PHE A 118 27.63 6.76 -5.50
C PHE A 118 27.63 5.97 -4.18
N THR A 119 28.45 6.43 -3.24
CA THR A 119 28.56 5.90 -1.88
C THR A 119 27.75 6.74 -0.88
N PRO A 120 27.49 6.23 0.34
CA PRO A 120 26.86 7.04 1.39
C PRO A 120 27.62 8.33 1.72
N ASP A 121 28.95 8.33 1.61
CA ASP A 121 29.77 9.52 1.83
C ASP A 121 29.59 10.55 0.70
N ASP A 122 29.44 10.09 -0.54
CA ASP A 122 29.12 10.96 -1.69
C ASP A 122 27.76 11.64 -1.47
N LEU A 123 26.75 10.93 -0.94
CA LEU A 123 25.44 11.52 -0.62
C LEU A 123 25.56 12.65 0.43
N GLN A 124 26.38 12.46 1.46
CA GLN A 124 26.62 13.51 2.46
C GLN A 124 27.31 14.74 1.85
N ALA A 125 28.28 14.53 0.96
CA ALA A 125 28.96 15.60 0.24
C ALA A 125 28.00 16.35 -0.71
N LEU A 126 27.16 15.62 -1.44
CA LEU A 126 26.13 16.17 -2.33
C LEU A 126 25.10 16.99 -1.55
N GLU A 127 24.57 16.48 -0.43
CA GLU A 127 23.66 17.25 0.41
C GLU A 127 24.28 18.58 0.89
N LYS A 128 25.54 18.54 1.30
CA LYS A 128 26.27 19.75 1.70
C LYS A 128 26.38 20.74 0.54
N ARG A 129 26.65 20.26 -0.67
CA ARG A 129 26.75 21.09 -1.87
C ARG A 129 25.39 21.66 -2.28
N MET A 130 24.33 20.85 -2.29
CA MET A 130 22.95 21.29 -2.53
C MET A 130 22.52 22.39 -1.55
N LYS A 131 22.83 22.23 -0.24
CA LYS A 131 22.59 23.28 0.78
C LYS A 131 23.30 24.60 0.46
N GLN A 132 24.51 24.55 -0.13
CA GLN A 132 25.23 25.76 -0.55
C GLN A 132 24.56 26.42 -1.76
N ILE A 133 24.12 25.64 -2.75
CA ILE A 133 23.40 26.13 -3.93
C ILE A 133 22.10 26.83 -3.51
N ILE A 134 21.31 26.18 -2.64
CA ILE A 134 20.06 26.73 -2.08
C ILE A 134 20.29 28.04 -1.32
N LYS A 135 21.34 28.10 -0.49
CA LYS A 135 21.74 29.35 0.21
C LYS A 135 22.14 30.45 -0.77
N GLY A 136 22.69 30.07 -1.93
CA GLY A 136 23.05 30.96 -3.03
C GLY A 136 21.86 31.67 -3.68
N ALA A 137 20.62 31.20 -3.47
CA ALA A 137 19.40 31.83 -3.99
C ALA A 137 19.37 32.01 -5.52
N GLN A 138 19.97 31.08 -6.25
CA GLN A 138 19.95 31.06 -7.72
C GLN A 138 18.51 31.11 -8.23
N ARG A 139 18.27 31.91 -9.27
CA ARG A 139 16.96 32.08 -9.90
C ARG A 139 16.81 31.06 -11.02
N PHE A 140 15.70 30.32 -11.02
CA PHE A 140 15.36 29.44 -12.15
C PHE A 140 14.82 30.32 -13.28
N ALA A 141 15.39 30.20 -14.48
CA ALA A 141 14.99 30.95 -15.65
C ALA A 141 14.71 30.00 -16.80
N ARG A 142 13.44 29.95 -17.22
CA ARG A 142 12.99 29.20 -18.37
C ARG A 142 13.36 29.95 -19.65
N ARG A 143 14.01 29.27 -20.60
CA ARG A 143 14.16 29.76 -21.97
C ARG A 143 13.78 28.70 -22.99
N ALA A 144 13.26 29.17 -24.11
CA ALA A 144 13.04 28.36 -25.29
C ALA A 144 14.34 28.16 -26.07
N LEU A 145 14.52 26.97 -26.62
CA LEU A 145 15.56 26.70 -27.61
C LEU A 145 15.02 27.04 -29.01
N GLU A 146 15.84 27.72 -29.80
CA GLU A 146 15.44 28.24 -31.12
C GLU A 146 15.18 27.12 -32.14
N SER A 147 15.86 25.99 -31.99
CA SER A 147 15.71 24.82 -32.87
C SER A 147 16.24 23.54 -32.21
N VAL A 148 15.92 22.39 -32.81
CA VAL A 148 16.50 21.09 -32.46
C VAL A 148 18.03 21.09 -32.65
N ASP A 149 18.55 21.76 -33.67
CA ASP A 149 19.99 21.82 -33.91
C ASP A 149 20.72 22.67 -32.86
N ALA A 150 20.12 23.78 -32.42
CA ALA A 150 20.64 24.56 -31.30
C ALA A 150 20.63 23.75 -30.00
N ALA A 151 19.59 22.95 -29.78
CA ALA A 151 19.52 22.02 -28.65
C ALA A 151 20.66 20.98 -28.70
N ARG A 152 20.97 20.45 -29.89
CA ARG A 152 22.05 19.47 -30.09
C ARG A 152 23.43 20.06 -29.84
N GLU A 153 23.66 21.30 -30.27
CA GLU A 153 24.92 21.99 -30.03
C GLU A 153 25.14 22.26 -28.52
N GLU A 154 24.10 22.75 -27.83
CA GLU A 154 24.16 23.04 -26.41
C GLU A 154 24.32 21.78 -25.54
N LEU A 155 23.60 20.70 -25.89
CA LEU A 155 23.58 19.44 -25.15
C LEU A 155 24.60 18.43 -25.68
N ALA A 156 25.59 18.84 -26.49
CA ALA A 156 26.57 17.94 -27.11
C ALA A 156 27.31 17.04 -26.11
N ALA A 157 27.45 17.49 -24.86
CA ALA A 157 28.09 16.75 -23.78
C ALA A 157 27.13 15.82 -23.01
N GLU A 158 25.83 15.84 -23.28
CA GLU A 158 24.76 15.13 -22.56
C GLU A 158 24.04 14.10 -23.47
N PRO A 159 24.61 12.90 -23.68
CA PRO A 159 24.13 11.94 -24.67
C PRO A 159 22.68 11.50 -24.46
N TYR A 160 22.27 11.34 -23.19
CA TYR A 160 20.91 10.94 -22.84
C TYR A 160 19.88 12.04 -23.11
N LYS A 161 20.25 13.31 -22.91
CA LYS A 161 19.38 14.46 -23.22
C LYS A 161 19.22 14.66 -24.72
N LEU A 162 20.29 14.43 -25.50
CA LEU A 162 20.22 14.44 -26.97
C LEU A 162 19.23 13.39 -27.49
N GLU A 163 19.24 12.18 -26.92
CA GLU A 163 18.30 11.13 -27.29
C GLU A 163 16.84 11.56 -27.05
N LEU A 164 16.55 12.29 -25.96
CA LEU A 164 15.22 12.82 -25.69
C LEU A 164 14.81 13.91 -26.67
N VAL A 165 15.76 14.75 -27.10
CA VAL A 165 15.54 15.75 -28.15
C VAL A 165 15.19 15.08 -29.48
N ASP A 166 15.88 13.99 -29.84
CA ASP A 166 15.65 13.25 -31.08
C ASP A 166 14.30 12.53 -31.08
N ILE A 167 13.88 11.92 -29.97
CA ILE A 167 12.58 11.21 -29.87
C ILE A 167 11.40 12.17 -30.05
N LYS A 168 11.49 13.40 -29.56
CA LYS A 168 10.48 14.44 -29.78
C LYS A 168 10.22 14.71 -31.27
N SER A 169 11.24 14.50 -32.11
CA SER A 169 11.14 14.75 -33.55
C SER A 169 10.37 13.65 -34.30
N ASP A 170 10.18 12.47 -33.70
CA ASP A 170 9.57 11.31 -34.36
C ASP A 170 8.20 10.86 -33.78
N VAL A 171 7.85 11.15 -32.51
CA VAL A 171 6.55 10.71 -31.91
C VAL A 171 6.05 11.62 -30.76
N ASP A 172 4.73 11.89 -30.73
CA ASP A 172 3.97 12.45 -29.59
C ASP A 172 4.16 11.56 -28.35
N THR A 173 4.99 12.01 -27.40
CA THR A 173 5.36 11.22 -26.20
C THR A 173 5.06 11.99 -24.93
N ALA A 174 3.83 11.82 -24.42
CA ALA A 174 3.38 12.37 -23.14
C ALA A 174 4.08 11.77 -21.90
N GLU A 175 4.95 10.77 -22.07
CA GLU A 175 5.52 9.95 -20.98
C GLU A 175 6.84 10.49 -20.39
N VAL A 176 7.48 11.50 -21.01
CA VAL A 176 8.75 12.06 -20.53
C VAL A 176 8.56 13.50 -20.06
N MET A 177 8.65 13.76 -18.75
CA MET A 177 8.49 15.12 -18.20
C MET A 177 9.47 16.15 -18.78
N GLU A 178 10.66 15.72 -19.19
CA GLU A 178 11.70 16.59 -19.74
C GLU A 178 11.33 17.17 -21.11
N VAL A 179 10.40 16.51 -21.82
CA VAL A 179 9.99 16.85 -23.18
C VAL A 179 8.48 16.62 -23.36
N GLY A 180 7.67 17.68 -23.35
CA GLY A 180 6.22 17.59 -23.59
C GLY A 180 5.76 18.21 -24.92
N ASP A 181 4.45 18.11 -25.20
CA ASP A 181 3.77 18.73 -26.35
C ASP A 181 4.06 20.24 -26.41
N GLY A 182 4.97 20.65 -27.30
CA GLY A 182 5.34 22.05 -27.51
C GLY A 182 6.83 22.29 -27.75
N GLU A 183 7.30 23.48 -27.40
CA GLU A 183 8.67 23.98 -27.60
C GLU A 183 9.70 23.24 -26.71
N LEU A 184 10.93 23.04 -27.19
CA LEU A 184 12.05 22.54 -26.37
C LEU A 184 12.53 23.66 -25.44
N THR A 185 12.60 23.39 -24.14
CA THR A 185 12.99 24.41 -23.16
C THR A 185 14.11 23.94 -22.24
N VAL A 186 14.94 24.91 -21.84
CA VAL A 186 16.01 24.75 -20.86
C VAL A 186 15.69 25.62 -19.66
N TYR A 187 16.03 25.13 -18.48
CA TYR A 187 16.03 25.93 -17.26
C TYR A 187 17.45 26.23 -16.83
N ASP A 188 17.80 27.51 -16.86
CA ASP A 188 19.07 27.99 -16.33
C ASP A 188 18.92 28.37 -14.85
N ASN A 189 19.90 27.95 -14.05
CA ASN A 189 20.10 28.47 -12.70
C ASN A 189 20.99 29.71 -12.79
N LEU A 190 20.37 30.89 -12.69
CA LEU A 190 21.06 32.17 -12.78
C LEU A 190 21.59 32.62 -11.41
N ASP A 191 22.82 33.11 -11.37
CA ASP A 191 23.36 33.77 -10.18
C ASP A 191 22.56 35.05 -9.89
N PRO A 192 22.07 35.25 -8.65
CA PRO A 192 21.15 36.35 -8.36
C PRO A 192 21.81 37.73 -8.35
N ARG A 193 23.15 37.83 -8.38
CA ARG A 193 23.87 39.11 -8.37
C ARG A 193 24.28 39.53 -9.78
N SER A 194 24.87 38.61 -10.54
CA SER A 194 25.37 38.87 -11.89
C SER A 194 24.32 38.65 -12.97
N GLY A 195 23.35 37.75 -12.73
CA GLY A 195 22.38 37.32 -13.74
C GLY A 195 22.92 36.30 -14.74
N GLU A 196 24.18 35.87 -14.60
CA GLU A 196 24.81 34.87 -15.48
C GLU A 196 24.32 33.46 -15.17
N ALA A 197 24.24 32.62 -16.20
CA ALA A 197 23.88 31.21 -16.08
C ALA A 197 25.03 30.42 -15.44
N VAL A 198 24.76 29.79 -14.29
CA VAL A 198 25.72 28.98 -13.54
C VAL A 198 25.63 27.50 -13.93
N TRP A 199 24.45 27.07 -14.36
CA TRP A 199 24.13 25.71 -14.77
C TRP A 199 22.80 25.72 -15.53
N GLY A 200 22.56 24.75 -16.41
CA GLY A 200 21.29 24.60 -17.10
C GLY A 200 20.98 23.14 -17.43
N ASP A 201 19.71 22.81 -17.61
CA ASP A 201 19.24 21.47 -17.95
C ASP A 201 17.97 21.51 -18.81
N LEU A 202 17.87 20.54 -19.72
CA LEU A 202 16.72 20.36 -20.60
C LEU A 202 15.53 19.93 -19.74
N CYS A 203 14.53 20.79 -19.68
CA CYS A 203 13.39 20.58 -18.80
C CYS A 203 12.19 21.43 -19.25
N ARG A 204 11.00 20.83 -19.17
CA ARG A 204 9.73 21.50 -19.44
C ARG A 204 9.32 22.47 -18.32
N GLY A 205 9.66 22.13 -17.08
CA GLY A 205 9.20 22.79 -15.86
C GLY A 205 7.72 22.49 -15.52
N PRO A 206 7.09 23.30 -14.66
CA PRO A 206 7.62 24.52 -14.06
C PRO A 206 8.62 24.28 -12.92
N HIS A 207 9.29 25.35 -12.49
CA HIS A 207 10.17 25.40 -11.33
C HIS A 207 9.75 26.47 -10.33
N VAL A 208 10.22 26.31 -9.08
CA VAL A 208 10.06 27.36 -8.06
C VAL A 208 10.84 28.63 -8.46
N PRO A 209 10.50 29.82 -7.95
CA PRO A 209 11.12 31.07 -8.43
C PRO A 209 12.63 31.16 -8.20
N THR A 210 13.09 30.64 -7.06
CA THR A 210 14.52 30.58 -6.71
C THR A 210 14.79 29.35 -5.88
N THR A 211 16.03 28.88 -5.87
CA THR A 211 16.48 27.74 -5.04
C THR A 211 16.19 27.93 -3.55
N LYS A 212 15.97 29.16 -3.05
CA LYS A 212 15.51 29.43 -1.67
C LYS A 212 14.11 28.93 -1.35
N HIS A 213 13.30 28.60 -2.35
CA HIS A 213 11.97 28.01 -2.19
C HIS A 213 12.03 26.48 -2.02
N ILE A 214 13.21 25.92 -1.75
CA ILE A 214 13.42 24.53 -1.35
C ILE A 214 13.90 24.56 0.12
N PRO A 215 12.98 24.71 1.08
CA PRO A 215 13.35 25.00 2.47
C PRO A 215 13.91 23.77 3.19
N ALA A 216 13.42 22.57 2.87
CA ALA A 216 13.85 21.33 3.49
C ALA A 216 13.93 20.20 2.47
N PHE A 217 15.04 19.45 2.51
CA PHE A 217 15.25 18.26 1.67
C PHE A 217 16.18 17.25 2.35
N LYS A 218 16.14 16.00 1.88
CA LYS A 218 17.05 14.92 2.28
C LYS A 218 17.30 13.95 1.13
N LEU A 219 18.55 13.54 0.93
CA LEU A 219 18.90 12.42 0.05
C LEU A 219 18.71 11.11 0.82
N MET A 220 18.07 10.14 0.18
CA MET A 220 17.56 8.94 0.84
C MET A 220 18.45 7.71 0.58
N ARG A 221 18.55 7.29 -0.67
CA ARG A 221 19.29 6.08 -1.08
C ARG A 221 19.75 6.18 -2.52
N THR A 222 20.71 5.34 -2.89
CA THR A 222 21.11 5.09 -4.27
C THR A 222 20.54 3.77 -4.77
N ALA A 223 20.33 3.63 -6.07
CA ALA A 223 19.94 2.38 -6.71
C ALA A 223 20.55 2.31 -8.12
N ALA A 224 20.73 1.10 -8.64
CA ALA A 224 20.95 0.93 -10.06
C ALA A 224 19.61 1.09 -10.81
N ALA A 225 19.65 1.78 -11.94
CA ALA A 225 18.54 1.89 -12.88
C ALA A 225 19.04 1.55 -14.28
N TYR A 226 18.13 1.27 -15.20
CA TYR A 226 18.45 1.15 -16.62
C TYR A 226 17.79 2.29 -17.37
N TRP A 227 18.49 2.86 -18.34
CA TRP A 227 17.94 3.92 -19.17
C TRP A 227 16.62 3.48 -19.82
N ARG A 228 15.58 4.33 -19.72
CA ARG A 228 14.19 4.03 -20.16
C ARG A 228 13.59 2.72 -19.60
N GLY A 229 14.12 2.22 -18.47
CA GLY A 229 13.58 1.03 -17.79
C GLY A 229 13.84 -0.30 -18.51
N SER A 230 14.71 -0.35 -19.51
CA SER A 230 15.05 -1.57 -20.26
C SER A 230 16.43 -2.10 -19.88
N GLU A 231 16.51 -3.35 -19.45
CA GLU A 231 17.78 -4.03 -19.10
C GLU A 231 18.77 -4.14 -20.28
N GLN A 232 18.30 -3.87 -21.51
CA GLN A 232 19.15 -3.84 -22.71
C GLN A 232 19.91 -2.50 -22.87
N ASN A 233 19.52 -1.47 -22.12
CA ASN A 233 20.09 -0.14 -22.20
C ASN A 233 21.21 0.06 -21.15
N PRO A 234 22.03 1.14 -21.26
CA PRO A 234 23.04 1.45 -20.27
C PRO A 234 22.50 1.49 -18.84
N GLN A 235 23.30 0.98 -17.91
CA GLN A 235 23.00 1.03 -16.49
C GLN A 235 23.39 2.40 -15.94
N LEU A 236 22.45 3.06 -15.26
CA LEU A 236 22.62 4.35 -14.61
C LEU A 236 22.59 4.20 -13.09
N GLN A 237 23.10 5.21 -12.40
CA GLN A 237 23.00 5.35 -10.95
C GLN A 237 21.91 6.35 -10.60
N ARG A 238 20.86 5.86 -9.92
CA ARG A 238 19.74 6.66 -9.44
C ARG A 238 19.99 7.14 -8.03
N ILE A 239 19.87 8.44 -7.78
CA ILE A 239 19.81 9.00 -6.43
C ILE A 239 18.36 9.36 -6.12
N TYR A 240 17.82 8.83 -5.02
CA TYR A 240 16.51 9.20 -4.48
C TYR A 240 16.65 10.31 -3.45
N GLY A 241 15.76 11.30 -3.50
CA GLY A 241 15.65 12.37 -2.51
C GLY A 241 14.19 12.71 -2.20
N THR A 242 13.99 13.49 -1.14
CA THR A 242 12.68 14.06 -0.80
C THR A 242 12.84 15.53 -0.46
N ALA A 243 11.83 16.35 -0.77
CA ALA A 243 11.80 17.78 -0.50
C ALA A 243 10.39 18.22 -0.11
N TRP A 244 10.34 19.17 0.82
CA TRP A 244 9.12 19.62 1.49
C TRP A 244 9.11 21.13 1.66
N GLU A 245 7.93 21.70 1.81
CA GLU A 245 7.62 23.12 2.02
C GLU A 245 8.10 23.66 3.37
N SER A 246 8.50 22.78 4.31
CA SER A 246 9.04 23.17 5.61
C SER A 246 9.89 22.05 6.24
N GLN A 247 10.74 22.42 7.20
CA GLN A 247 11.52 21.44 7.98
C GLN A 247 10.61 20.54 8.82
N GLU A 248 9.52 21.09 9.37
CA GLU A 248 8.52 20.34 10.14
C GLU A 248 7.85 19.24 9.29
N ALA A 249 7.47 19.57 8.04
CA ALA A 249 6.88 18.58 7.13
C ALA A 249 7.88 17.48 6.75
N LEU A 250 9.15 17.82 6.52
CA LEU A 250 10.22 16.84 6.29
C LEU A 250 10.42 15.94 7.52
N ASP A 251 10.54 16.52 8.72
CA ASP A 251 10.75 15.77 9.95
C ASP A 251 9.57 14.82 10.22
N GLY A 252 8.33 15.29 10.02
CA GLY A 252 7.14 14.46 10.10
C GLY A 252 7.12 13.32 9.07
N TYR A 253 7.60 13.54 7.84
CA TYR A 253 7.76 12.47 6.84
C TYR A 253 8.81 11.44 7.26
N LEU A 254 9.97 11.89 7.76
CA LEU A 254 11.04 11.00 8.21
C LEU A 254 10.63 10.20 9.45
N GLU A 255 9.86 10.78 10.36
CA GLU A 255 9.28 10.08 11.50
C GLU A 255 8.31 8.99 11.04
N ARG A 256 7.42 9.28 10.06
CA ARG A 256 6.52 8.28 9.46
C ARG A 256 7.29 7.13 8.82
N LEU A 257 8.38 7.40 8.11
CA LEU A 257 9.23 6.36 7.52
C LEU A 257 9.90 5.50 8.60
N ALA A 258 10.46 6.13 9.65
CA ALA A 258 11.09 5.41 10.74
C ALA A 258 10.08 4.54 11.51
N GLU A 259 8.85 5.03 11.71
CA GLU A 259 7.78 4.25 12.33
C GLU A 259 7.31 3.10 11.42
N ALA A 260 7.21 3.30 10.11
CA ALA A 260 6.91 2.24 9.15
C ALA A 260 7.99 1.14 9.15
N GLU A 261 9.27 1.50 9.20
CA GLU A 261 10.38 0.55 9.31
C GLU A 261 10.35 -0.23 10.63
N ARG A 262 10.01 0.45 11.74
CA ARG A 262 9.78 -0.23 13.03
C ARG A 262 8.58 -1.19 12.96
N ARG A 263 7.60 -0.92 12.12
CA ARG A 263 6.40 -1.75 11.96
C ARG A 263 6.53 -2.82 10.88
N ASP A 264 7.65 -2.88 10.18
CA ASP A 264 7.86 -3.86 9.11
C ASP A 264 7.63 -5.29 9.62
N HIS A 265 6.64 -5.96 9.03
CA HIS A 265 6.24 -7.30 9.44
C HIS A 265 7.39 -8.31 9.30
N ARG A 266 8.36 -8.10 8.42
CA ARG A 266 9.52 -9.00 8.25
C ARG A 266 10.44 -8.91 9.47
N ARG A 267 10.68 -7.69 9.97
CA ARG A 267 11.48 -7.45 11.18
C ARG A 267 10.76 -8.01 12.40
N ILE A 268 9.49 -7.63 12.58
CA ILE A 268 8.68 -8.09 13.72
C ILE A 268 8.45 -9.60 13.67
N GLY A 269 8.21 -10.15 12.48
CA GLY A 269 7.99 -11.57 12.25
C GLY A 269 9.20 -12.41 12.67
N ALA A 270 10.42 -11.93 12.41
CA ALA A 270 11.64 -12.54 12.91
C ALA A 270 11.79 -12.36 14.43
N GLU A 271 11.60 -11.15 14.96
CA GLU A 271 11.73 -10.84 16.40
C GLU A 271 10.76 -11.63 17.29
N LEU A 272 9.55 -11.89 16.79
CA LEU A 272 8.49 -12.61 17.49
C LEU A 272 8.39 -14.09 17.11
N ASP A 273 9.28 -14.59 16.24
CA ASP A 273 9.30 -15.99 15.79
C ASP A 273 7.95 -16.41 15.14
N LEU A 274 7.44 -15.58 14.23
CA LEU A 274 6.14 -15.80 13.58
C LEU A 274 6.27 -16.58 12.26
N PHE A 275 7.23 -16.21 11.42
CA PHE A 275 7.45 -16.82 10.11
C PHE A 275 8.86 -16.54 9.59
N SER A 276 9.26 -17.30 8.57
CA SER A 276 10.53 -17.11 7.86
C SER A 276 10.40 -17.38 6.35
N PHE A 277 11.46 -17.08 5.60
CA PHE A 277 11.58 -17.37 4.17
C PHE A 277 12.91 -18.12 3.91
N PRO A 278 12.97 -19.43 4.17
CA PRO A 278 14.17 -20.22 3.92
C PRO A 278 14.54 -20.22 2.44
N GLU A 279 15.84 -20.05 2.14
CA GLU A 279 16.34 -19.99 0.77
C GLU A 279 16.06 -21.28 -0.01
N GLU A 280 16.12 -22.43 0.68
CA GLU A 280 15.91 -23.76 0.13
C GLU A 280 14.50 -23.99 -0.43
N ILE A 281 13.50 -23.23 0.06
CA ILE A 281 12.12 -23.32 -0.42
C ILE A 281 11.91 -22.42 -1.64
N GLY A 282 12.59 -21.28 -1.68
CA GLY A 282 12.52 -20.28 -2.75
C GLY A 282 11.76 -19.02 -2.37
N SER A 283 12.05 -17.94 -3.11
CA SER A 283 11.52 -16.60 -2.83
C SER A 283 9.99 -16.53 -2.93
N GLY A 284 9.38 -15.84 -1.96
CA GLY A 284 7.93 -15.60 -1.93
C GLY A 284 7.10 -16.77 -1.41
N LEU A 285 7.73 -17.73 -0.72
CA LEU A 285 7.07 -18.89 -0.12
C LEU A 285 7.31 -18.89 1.40
N PRO A 286 6.42 -18.28 2.20
CA PRO A 286 6.61 -18.16 3.64
C PRO A 286 6.41 -19.47 4.39
N VAL A 287 7.16 -19.65 5.48
CA VAL A 287 6.98 -20.74 6.45
C VAL A 287 6.50 -20.14 7.77
N PHE A 288 5.29 -20.50 8.20
CA PHE A 288 4.75 -20.07 9.49
C PHE A 288 5.27 -20.96 10.62
N HIS A 289 5.89 -20.32 11.62
CA HIS A 289 6.40 -20.97 12.83
C HIS A 289 5.25 -21.18 13.83
N PRO A 290 5.42 -21.92 14.94
CA PRO A 290 4.31 -22.24 15.85
C PRO A 290 3.49 -21.03 16.31
N LYS A 291 4.13 -19.89 16.62
CA LYS A 291 3.42 -18.67 17.02
C LYS A 291 2.64 -18.03 15.87
N GLY A 292 3.24 -17.92 14.69
CA GLY A 292 2.53 -17.42 13.50
C GLY A 292 1.41 -18.37 13.06
N GLY A 293 1.61 -19.68 13.17
CA GLY A 293 0.60 -20.69 12.88
C GLY A 293 -0.63 -20.58 13.80
N ILE A 294 -0.44 -20.23 15.07
CA ILE A 294 -1.56 -19.94 15.98
C ILE A 294 -2.34 -18.73 15.49
N ILE A 295 -1.69 -17.59 15.25
CA ILE A 295 -2.36 -16.36 14.80
C ILE A 295 -3.13 -16.63 13.50
N ARG A 296 -2.49 -17.29 12.52
CA ARG A 296 -3.12 -17.68 11.26
C ARG A 296 -4.35 -18.55 11.49
N ARG A 297 -4.26 -19.55 12.37
CA ARG A 297 -5.39 -20.43 12.72
C ARG A 297 -6.54 -19.65 13.36
N GLU A 298 -6.26 -18.74 14.29
CA GLU A 298 -7.32 -17.92 14.91
C GLU A 298 -8.01 -17.04 13.86
N MET A 299 -7.26 -16.47 12.92
CA MET A 299 -7.82 -15.70 11.81
C MET A 299 -8.71 -16.55 10.90
N GLU A 300 -8.22 -17.74 10.51
CA GLU A 300 -8.97 -18.68 9.68
C GLU A 300 -10.24 -19.15 10.39
N ASN A 301 -10.15 -19.56 11.66
CA ASN A 301 -11.29 -20.03 12.45
C ASN A 301 -12.36 -18.96 12.60
N TYR A 302 -11.95 -17.72 12.90
CA TYR A 302 -12.90 -16.62 13.01
C TYR A 302 -13.61 -16.37 11.68
N SER A 303 -12.85 -16.31 10.59
CA SER A 303 -13.42 -16.18 9.26
C SER A 303 -14.37 -17.36 8.95
N ARG A 304 -13.99 -18.60 9.24
CA ARG A 304 -14.87 -19.78 9.03
C ARG A 304 -16.23 -19.59 9.69
N GLN A 305 -16.22 -19.24 10.98
CA GLN A 305 -17.43 -18.99 11.75
C GLN A 305 -18.30 -17.92 11.09
N ARG A 306 -17.71 -16.77 10.72
CA ARG A 306 -18.44 -15.65 10.10
C ARG A 306 -19.05 -16.02 8.74
N HIS A 307 -18.39 -16.90 7.99
CA HIS A 307 -18.89 -17.43 6.71
C HIS A 307 -20.04 -18.41 6.91
N GLU A 308 -19.94 -19.33 7.87
CA GLU A 308 -21.03 -20.27 8.20
C GLU A 308 -22.29 -19.52 8.65
N GLU A 309 -22.13 -18.53 9.53
CA GLU A 309 -23.22 -17.64 9.99
C GLU A 309 -23.87 -16.85 8.84
N SER A 310 -23.13 -16.62 7.76
CA SER A 310 -23.57 -15.87 6.57
C SER A 310 -24.03 -16.77 5.42
N GLY A 311 -24.20 -18.08 5.67
CA GLY A 311 -24.77 -19.03 4.71
C GLY A 311 -23.85 -19.38 3.54
N TYR A 312 -22.54 -19.45 3.79
CA TYR A 312 -21.56 -19.95 2.81
C TYR A 312 -21.37 -21.47 2.92
N GLU A 313 -21.19 -22.11 1.77
CA GLU A 313 -20.89 -23.53 1.66
C GLU A 313 -19.39 -23.74 1.39
N PHE A 314 -18.74 -24.49 2.27
CA PHE A 314 -17.30 -24.75 2.18
C PHE A 314 -16.98 -25.82 1.16
N VAL A 315 -16.04 -25.53 0.26
CA VAL A 315 -15.53 -26.45 -0.75
C VAL A 315 -14.01 -26.54 -0.67
N ASN A 316 -13.44 -27.58 -1.27
CA ASN A 316 -11.98 -27.76 -1.37
C ASN A 316 -11.64 -28.24 -2.77
N THR A 317 -10.68 -27.59 -3.43
CA THR A 317 -10.34 -27.87 -4.82
C THR A 317 -8.83 -28.10 -5.01
N PRO A 318 -8.41 -28.94 -5.99
CA PRO A 318 -7.00 -29.22 -6.23
C PRO A 318 -6.14 -27.97 -6.52
N HIS A 319 -4.84 -28.06 -6.26
CA HIS A 319 -3.86 -26.99 -6.55
C HIS A 319 -3.41 -26.94 -8.01
N ILE A 320 -3.65 -28.01 -8.78
CA ILE A 320 -3.15 -28.20 -10.13
C ILE A 320 -4.28 -28.70 -11.04
N ALA A 321 -4.33 -28.22 -12.28
CA ALA A 321 -5.32 -28.65 -13.25
C ALA A 321 -4.76 -28.62 -14.68
N LYS A 322 -5.44 -29.32 -15.60
CA LYS A 322 -5.09 -29.34 -17.03
C LYS A 322 -5.23 -27.95 -17.65
N SER A 323 -4.36 -27.64 -18.63
CA SER A 323 -4.37 -26.39 -19.39
C SER A 323 -5.75 -26.04 -19.96
N GLY A 324 -6.51 -27.03 -20.43
CA GLY A 324 -7.85 -26.85 -20.99
C GLY A 324 -8.80 -26.06 -20.06
N LEU A 325 -8.77 -26.31 -18.75
CA LEU A 325 -9.60 -25.59 -17.78
C LEU A 325 -9.25 -24.09 -17.73
N PHE A 326 -7.96 -23.76 -17.81
CA PHE A 326 -7.47 -22.39 -17.79
C PHE A 326 -7.66 -21.68 -19.13
N HIS A 327 -7.72 -22.41 -20.25
CA HIS A 327 -8.16 -21.87 -21.54
C HIS A 327 -9.66 -21.53 -21.53
N THR A 328 -10.51 -22.44 -21.04
CA THR A 328 -11.97 -22.22 -20.91
C THR A 328 -12.26 -21.01 -20.03
N SER A 329 -11.57 -20.86 -18.90
CA SER A 329 -11.74 -19.68 -18.04
C SER A 329 -11.07 -18.41 -18.56
N GLY A 330 -10.04 -18.52 -19.39
CA GLY A 330 -9.34 -17.38 -20.01
C GLY A 330 -8.07 -16.96 -19.29
N HIS A 331 -7.74 -17.63 -18.19
CA HIS A 331 -6.52 -17.35 -17.45
C HIS A 331 -5.27 -17.63 -18.30
N LEU A 332 -5.23 -18.69 -19.11
CA LEU A 332 -4.08 -18.87 -20.00
C LEU A 332 -4.01 -17.80 -21.10
N PRO A 333 -5.07 -17.53 -21.88
CA PRO A 333 -5.04 -16.48 -22.90
C PRO A 333 -4.68 -15.06 -22.42
N TYR A 334 -5.06 -14.68 -21.19
CA TYR A 334 -4.95 -13.30 -20.70
C TYR A 334 -4.03 -13.12 -19.48
N TYR A 335 -3.60 -14.21 -18.83
CA TYR A 335 -2.89 -14.18 -17.53
C TYR A 335 -1.65 -15.10 -17.49
N ALA A 336 -1.31 -15.78 -18.60
CA ALA A 336 -0.21 -16.76 -18.67
C ALA A 336 1.13 -16.23 -18.13
N ASP A 337 1.49 -14.99 -18.42
CA ASP A 337 2.76 -14.37 -18.00
C ASP A 337 2.93 -14.28 -16.47
N THR A 338 1.83 -14.41 -15.73
CA THR A 338 1.78 -14.36 -14.26
C THR A 338 1.38 -15.70 -13.63
N MET A 339 1.24 -16.74 -14.44
CA MET A 339 1.08 -18.13 -13.98
C MET A 339 2.44 -18.82 -13.92
N PHE A 340 2.59 -19.79 -13.03
CA PHE A 340 3.78 -20.64 -13.04
C PHE A 340 3.84 -21.44 -14.36
N PRO A 341 5.05 -21.72 -14.88
CA PRO A 341 5.21 -22.54 -16.08
C PRO A 341 4.49 -23.90 -15.97
N PRO A 342 4.05 -24.48 -17.09
CA PRO A 342 3.40 -25.78 -17.09
C PRO A 342 4.33 -26.89 -16.61
N LEU A 343 3.73 -27.86 -15.93
CA LEU A 343 4.29 -29.19 -15.70
C LEU A 343 3.77 -30.11 -16.82
N SER A 344 4.66 -30.51 -17.72
CA SER A 344 4.30 -31.47 -18.77
C SER A 344 4.25 -32.88 -18.20
N PHE A 345 3.09 -33.54 -18.31
CA PHE A 345 2.85 -34.87 -17.78
C PHE A 345 1.97 -35.68 -18.75
N GLU A 346 2.46 -36.82 -19.22
CA GLU A 346 1.76 -37.73 -20.14
C GLU A 346 1.25 -37.05 -21.43
N GLY A 347 1.99 -36.08 -21.96
CA GLY A 347 1.62 -35.35 -23.18
C GLY A 347 0.56 -34.25 -22.97
N GLU A 348 0.20 -33.98 -21.72
CA GLU A 348 -0.71 -32.90 -21.33
C GLU A 348 0.02 -31.89 -20.44
N ASP A 349 -0.31 -30.61 -20.57
CA ASP A 349 0.22 -29.56 -19.72
C ASP A 349 -0.69 -29.33 -18.51
N TYR A 350 -0.09 -29.37 -17.33
CA TYR A 350 -0.74 -29.05 -16.07
C TYR A 350 -0.20 -27.74 -15.50
N TYR A 351 -1.08 -26.93 -14.92
CA TYR A 351 -0.71 -25.66 -14.31
C TYR A 351 -1.12 -25.62 -12.85
N LEU A 352 -0.26 -25.05 -12.01
CA LEU A 352 -0.66 -24.59 -10.69
C LEU A 352 -1.73 -23.51 -10.83
N LYS A 353 -2.80 -23.60 -10.05
CA LYS A 353 -3.90 -22.62 -10.12
C LYS A 353 -3.43 -21.26 -9.62
N ALA A 354 -3.67 -20.21 -10.41
CA ALA A 354 -3.45 -18.82 -10.00
C ALA A 354 -4.70 -18.18 -9.34
N MET A 355 -5.87 -18.82 -9.51
CA MET A 355 -7.18 -18.42 -8.99
C MET A 355 -8.06 -19.66 -8.77
N ASN A 356 -9.06 -19.58 -7.89
CA ASN A 356 -9.95 -20.71 -7.59
C ASN A 356 -11.22 -20.77 -8.45
N CYS A 357 -11.60 -19.66 -9.12
CA CYS A 357 -12.83 -19.55 -9.91
C CYS A 357 -13.10 -20.74 -10.83
N PRO A 358 -12.15 -21.24 -11.66
CA PRO A 358 -12.44 -22.30 -12.62
C PRO A 358 -12.93 -23.57 -11.93
N MET A 359 -12.40 -23.88 -10.76
CA MET A 359 -12.76 -25.09 -10.00
C MET A 359 -14.13 -24.94 -9.35
N HIS A 360 -14.46 -23.74 -8.84
CA HIS A 360 -15.78 -23.47 -8.24
C HIS A 360 -16.88 -23.55 -9.30
N HIS A 361 -16.61 -23.12 -10.54
CA HIS A 361 -17.56 -23.26 -11.66
C HIS A 361 -17.85 -24.73 -12.01
N LEU A 362 -16.83 -25.61 -11.92
CA LEU A 362 -17.05 -27.04 -12.09
C LEU A 362 -17.95 -27.64 -10.98
N ILE A 363 -17.82 -27.14 -9.73
CA ILE A 363 -18.71 -27.54 -8.63
C ILE A 363 -20.14 -27.09 -8.89
N PHE A 364 -20.33 -25.84 -9.33
CA PHE A 364 -21.66 -25.33 -9.69
C PHE A 364 -22.30 -26.22 -10.76
N ARG A 365 -21.57 -26.48 -11.85
CA ARG A 365 -22.03 -27.24 -13.02
C ARG A 365 -22.19 -28.75 -12.80
N SER A 366 -21.66 -29.29 -11.70
CA SER A 366 -21.68 -30.74 -11.44
C SER A 366 -23.08 -31.37 -11.40
N ARG A 367 -24.13 -30.57 -11.15
CA ARG A 367 -25.54 -30.99 -11.20
C ARG A 367 -26.44 -29.83 -11.61
N GLY A 368 -27.68 -30.14 -12.00
CA GLY A 368 -28.72 -29.13 -12.23
C GLY A 368 -28.98 -28.28 -10.98
N ARG A 369 -29.24 -26.98 -11.21
CA ARG A 369 -29.50 -25.96 -10.18
C ARG A 369 -30.87 -25.34 -10.38
N SER A 370 -31.65 -25.15 -9.31
CA SER A 370 -32.90 -24.39 -9.34
C SER A 370 -32.67 -22.95 -8.89
N TYR A 371 -33.45 -22.00 -9.41
CA TYR A 371 -33.46 -20.61 -8.91
C TYR A 371 -33.71 -20.52 -7.38
N ARG A 372 -34.37 -21.52 -6.79
CA ARG A 372 -34.63 -21.60 -5.34
C ARG A 372 -33.38 -21.87 -4.50
N GLU A 373 -32.32 -22.39 -5.12
CA GLU A 373 -31.02 -22.59 -4.47
C GLU A 373 -30.16 -21.33 -4.51
N LEU A 374 -30.57 -20.30 -5.27
CA LEU A 374 -29.83 -19.05 -5.40
C LEU A 374 -30.35 -18.02 -4.38
N PRO A 375 -29.47 -17.23 -3.75
CA PRO A 375 -28.02 -17.16 -3.99
C PRO A 375 -27.23 -18.32 -3.35
N LEU A 376 -26.38 -18.97 -4.15
CA LEU A 376 -25.46 -20.03 -3.71
C LEU A 376 -24.06 -19.43 -3.51
N ARG A 377 -23.45 -19.64 -2.34
CA ARG A 377 -22.16 -19.02 -1.97
C ARG A 377 -21.11 -20.08 -1.69
N LEU A 378 -20.25 -20.37 -2.67
CA LEU A 378 -19.14 -21.32 -2.46
C LEU A 378 -17.94 -20.58 -1.87
N PHE A 379 -17.34 -21.12 -0.82
CA PHE A 379 -16.18 -20.53 -0.14
C PHE A 379 -15.05 -21.56 0.02
N GLU A 380 -13.81 -21.11 -0.17
CA GLU A 380 -12.61 -21.92 0.01
C GLU A 380 -11.46 -21.06 0.52
N PHE A 381 -10.71 -21.57 1.51
CA PHE A 381 -9.34 -21.11 1.76
C PHE A 381 -8.41 -21.73 0.71
N GLY A 382 -8.48 -21.21 -0.51
CA GLY A 382 -7.86 -21.82 -1.68
C GLY A 382 -6.42 -21.38 -1.84
N ALA A 383 -5.47 -22.31 -1.73
CA ALA A 383 -4.07 -21.99 -1.98
C ALA A 383 -3.78 -21.88 -3.49
N VAL A 384 -3.26 -20.74 -3.89
CA VAL A 384 -2.98 -20.37 -5.28
C VAL A 384 -1.52 -19.95 -5.42
N TYR A 385 -1.04 -19.99 -6.66
CA TYR A 385 0.35 -19.70 -7.00
C TYR A 385 0.43 -18.71 -8.15
N ARG A 386 1.16 -17.61 -7.96
CA ARG A 386 1.40 -16.58 -8.98
C ARG A 386 2.88 -16.39 -9.22
N TYR A 387 3.26 -16.28 -10.48
CA TYR A 387 4.62 -16.05 -10.91
C TYR A 387 4.98 -14.56 -10.79
N GLU A 388 5.11 -14.10 -9.54
CA GLU A 388 5.61 -12.75 -9.25
C GLU A 388 7.11 -12.68 -9.55
N LYS A 389 7.54 -11.62 -10.25
CA LYS A 389 8.97 -11.39 -10.54
C LYS A 389 9.76 -11.29 -9.22
N SER A 390 10.96 -11.83 -9.17
CA SER A 390 11.75 -11.90 -7.92
C SER A 390 11.98 -10.53 -7.27
N GLY A 391 12.13 -9.47 -8.08
CA GLY A 391 12.33 -8.11 -7.60
C GLY A 391 11.09 -7.42 -7.00
N VAL A 392 9.90 -8.01 -7.13
CA VAL A 392 8.65 -7.45 -6.56
C VAL A 392 8.14 -8.22 -5.34
N VAL A 393 8.70 -9.40 -5.07
CA VAL A 393 8.35 -10.19 -3.87
C VAL A 393 8.74 -9.40 -2.62
N HIS A 394 7.82 -9.27 -1.67
CA HIS A 394 8.03 -8.50 -0.45
C HIS A 394 7.32 -9.16 0.73
N GLY A 395 8.08 -9.92 1.53
CA GLY A 395 7.59 -10.58 2.73
C GLY A 395 6.27 -11.33 2.50
N LEU A 396 5.31 -11.10 3.39
CA LEU A 396 3.96 -11.67 3.29
C LEU A 396 3.01 -10.81 2.42
N THR A 397 3.32 -9.53 2.22
CA THR A 397 2.43 -8.62 1.49
C THR A 397 2.47 -8.85 -0.02
N ARG A 398 3.52 -9.48 -0.55
CA ARG A 398 3.61 -9.89 -1.95
C ARG A 398 4.40 -11.18 -2.08
N ALA A 399 3.68 -12.30 -2.14
CA ALA A 399 4.21 -13.67 -2.15
C ALA A 399 3.87 -14.40 -3.47
N ARG A 400 4.52 -15.54 -3.72
CA ARG A 400 4.25 -16.41 -4.87
C ARG A 400 3.26 -17.53 -4.57
N GLY A 401 3.25 -18.02 -3.34
CA GLY A 401 2.31 -19.02 -2.86
C GLY A 401 1.56 -18.46 -1.66
N PHE A 402 0.23 -18.46 -1.72
CA PHE A 402 -0.61 -17.88 -0.68
C PHE A 402 -2.01 -18.47 -0.70
N THR A 403 -2.74 -18.29 0.40
CA THR A 403 -4.10 -18.80 0.57
C THR A 403 -5.09 -17.64 0.49
N MET A 404 -5.96 -17.67 -0.51
CA MET A 404 -7.04 -16.70 -0.67
C MET A 404 -8.26 -17.14 0.14
N ASP A 405 -8.93 -16.22 0.82
CA ASP A 405 -10.25 -16.43 1.43
C ASP A 405 -11.36 -16.25 0.38
N ASP A 406 -11.27 -17.07 -0.66
CA ASP A 406 -11.93 -16.86 -1.94
C ASP A 406 -13.38 -17.35 -1.90
N SER A 407 -14.27 -16.62 -2.55
CA SER A 407 -15.66 -17.03 -2.73
C SER A 407 -16.22 -16.66 -4.09
N HIS A 408 -17.05 -17.57 -4.60
CA HIS A 408 -17.82 -17.41 -5.83
C HIS A 408 -19.30 -17.56 -5.51
N ILE A 409 -20.03 -16.47 -5.68
CA ILE A 409 -21.46 -16.39 -5.37
C ILE A 409 -22.24 -16.40 -6.66
N TYR A 410 -23.17 -17.33 -6.78
CA TYR A 410 -24.05 -17.49 -7.94
C TYR A 410 -25.43 -16.97 -7.54
N CYS A 411 -25.91 -15.95 -8.24
CA CYS A 411 -27.19 -15.33 -7.95
C CYS A 411 -27.94 -15.00 -9.24
N THR A 412 -29.24 -14.76 -9.15
CA THR A 412 -29.99 -14.25 -10.31
C THR A 412 -29.65 -12.77 -10.54
N PRO A 413 -29.85 -12.23 -11.75
CA PRO A 413 -29.66 -10.79 -12.01
C PRO A 413 -30.43 -9.89 -11.04
N GLU A 414 -31.64 -10.29 -10.63
CA GLU A 414 -32.48 -9.55 -9.70
C GLU A 414 -31.93 -9.56 -8.26
N GLN A 415 -31.22 -10.63 -7.89
CA GLN A 415 -30.61 -10.78 -6.57
C GLN A 415 -29.27 -10.03 -6.45
N ALA A 416 -28.54 -9.85 -7.55
CA ALA A 416 -27.17 -9.33 -7.55
C ALA A 416 -26.98 -7.99 -6.79
N PRO A 417 -27.85 -6.96 -6.95
CA PRO A 417 -27.71 -5.72 -6.19
C PRO A 417 -27.86 -5.91 -4.66
N GLY A 418 -28.74 -6.82 -4.24
CA GLY A 418 -28.94 -7.16 -2.83
C GLY A 418 -27.74 -7.90 -2.23
N GLU A 419 -27.20 -8.86 -3.00
CA GLU A 419 -25.99 -9.59 -2.61
C GLU A 419 -24.78 -8.67 -2.48
N LEU A 420 -24.57 -7.75 -3.43
CA LEU A 420 -23.45 -6.79 -3.38
C LEU A 420 -23.47 -5.91 -2.13
N ARG A 421 -24.65 -5.39 -1.74
CA ARG A 421 -24.80 -4.60 -0.50
C ARG A 421 -24.51 -5.45 0.75
N SER A 422 -25.03 -6.67 0.78
CA SER A 422 -24.79 -7.61 1.89
C SER A 422 -23.30 -7.95 2.00
N LEU A 423 -22.64 -8.19 0.87
CA LEU A 423 -21.22 -8.51 0.78
C LEU A 423 -20.33 -7.36 1.23
N LEU A 424 -20.63 -6.14 0.79
CA LEU A 424 -19.86 -4.96 1.20
C LEU A 424 -19.97 -4.74 2.70
N ARG A 425 -21.17 -4.88 3.29
CA ARG A 425 -21.35 -4.82 4.75
C ARG A 425 -20.55 -5.92 5.45
N PHE A 426 -20.65 -7.15 4.98
CA PHE A 426 -19.94 -8.29 5.56
C PHE A 426 -18.41 -8.08 5.54
N VAL A 427 -17.86 -7.53 4.46
CA VAL A 427 -16.45 -7.14 4.36
C VAL A 427 -16.08 -6.12 5.44
N LEU A 428 -16.83 -5.03 5.53
CA LEU A 428 -16.52 -3.93 6.45
C LEU A 428 -16.60 -4.38 7.90
N ASP A 429 -17.64 -5.13 8.26
CA ASP A 429 -17.83 -5.69 9.60
C ASP A 429 -16.65 -6.62 9.95
N LEU A 430 -16.31 -7.54 9.05
CA LEU A 430 -15.22 -8.49 9.27
C LEU A 430 -13.87 -7.78 9.45
N LEU A 431 -13.56 -6.78 8.65
CA LEU A 431 -12.31 -6.01 8.79
C LEU A 431 -12.31 -5.17 10.09
N ALA A 432 -13.46 -4.64 10.50
CA ALA A 432 -13.62 -3.92 11.77
C ALA A 432 -13.41 -4.80 12.99
N ASP A 433 -13.82 -6.07 12.93
CA ASP A 433 -13.56 -7.05 13.97
C ASP A 433 -12.04 -7.26 14.20
N TYR A 434 -11.20 -7.02 13.19
CA TYR A 434 -9.73 -7.03 13.28
C TYR A 434 -9.10 -5.67 13.61
N GLY A 435 -9.90 -4.63 13.84
CA GLY A 435 -9.43 -3.30 14.26
C GLY A 435 -9.16 -2.31 13.12
N LEU A 436 -9.58 -2.62 11.90
CA LEU A 436 -9.52 -1.69 10.76
C LEU A 436 -10.86 -0.96 10.64
N SER A 437 -10.88 0.37 10.67
CA SER A 437 -12.15 1.14 10.68
C SER A 437 -12.20 2.35 9.76
N ASP A 438 -11.07 2.77 9.19
CA ASP A 438 -10.99 3.88 8.23
C ASP A 438 -10.95 3.29 6.83
N PHE A 439 -12.10 3.37 6.14
CA PHE A 439 -12.31 2.76 4.83
C PHE A 439 -12.69 3.78 3.77
N TYR A 440 -12.23 3.55 2.55
CA TYR A 440 -12.79 4.12 1.34
C TYR A 440 -12.84 3.06 0.23
N LEU A 441 -13.57 3.35 -0.84
CA LEU A 441 -13.78 2.43 -1.94
C LEU A 441 -13.12 2.93 -3.21
N GLU A 442 -12.55 2.02 -3.98
CA GLU A 442 -12.10 2.29 -5.35
C GLU A 442 -12.97 1.50 -6.34
N LEU A 443 -13.55 2.19 -7.32
CA LEU A 443 -14.28 1.58 -8.42
C LEU A 443 -13.36 1.42 -9.62
N SER A 444 -12.86 0.20 -9.83
CA SER A 444 -12.02 -0.06 -10.98
C SER A 444 -12.85 -0.42 -12.20
N THR A 445 -12.65 0.34 -13.27
CA THR A 445 -13.37 0.21 -14.54
C THR A 445 -12.44 -0.21 -15.68
N ARG A 446 -13.02 -0.51 -16.84
CA ARG A 446 -12.27 -0.84 -18.06
C ARG A 446 -11.38 0.34 -18.46
N GLY A 447 -10.11 0.06 -18.74
CA GLY A 447 -9.18 1.02 -19.32
C GLY A 447 -9.15 0.95 -20.84
N GLU A 448 -8.30 1.75 -21.47
CA GLU A 448 -8.07 1.69 -22.92
C GLU A 448 -7.25 0.43 -23.26
N GLY A 449 -7.76 -0.44 -24.15
CA GLY A 449 -7.05 -1.64 -24.63
C GLY A 449 -7.90 -2.89 -24.82
N GLY A 450 -7.33 -3.89 -25.52
CA GLY A 450 -8.03 -5.12 -25.95
C GLY A 450 -8.03 -6.29 -24.96
N LYS A 451 -7.59 -6.11 -23.71
CA LYS A 451 -7.48 -7.19 -22.71
C LYS A 451 -8.79 -7.58 -22.02
N PHE A 452 -9.89 -6.86 -22.30
CA PHE A 452 -11.16 -7.01 -21.59
C PHE A 452 -12.17 -7.78 -22.44
N ILE A 453 -12.89 -8.72 -21.82
CA ILE A 453 -13.89 -9.56 -22.48
C ILE A 453 -15.32 -9.15 -22.12
N GLY A 454 -16.26 -9.41 -23.02
CA GLY A 454 -17.67 -9.04 -22.87
C GLY A 454 -18.06 -7.80 -23.70
N SER A 455 -19.36 -7.59 -23.85
CA SER A 455 -19.93 -6.45 -24.59
C SER A 455 -19.91 -5.16 -23.77
N GLU A 456 -19.95 -4.02 -24.45
CA GLU A 456 -19.97 -2.70 -23.80
C GLU A 456 -21.17 -2.55 -22.85
N LYS A 457 -22.34 -3.06 -23.24
CA LYS A 457 -23.55 -3.04 -22.42
C LYS A 457 -23.37 -3.82 -21.10
N GLU A 458 -22.73 -4.99 -21.14
CA GLU A 458 -22.48 -5.79 -19.94
C GLU A 458 -21.53 -5.07 -18.99
N TRP A 459 -20.51 -4.40 -19.52
CA TRP A 459 -19.59 -3.59 -18.73
C TRP A 459 -20.30 -2.40 -18.08
N GLU A 460 -21.16 -1.70 -18.81
CA GLU A 460 -21.94 -0.58 -18.28
C GLU A 460 -22.86 -1.03 -17.15
N GLU A 461 -23.60 -2.12 -17.36
CA GLU A 461 -24.52 -2.71 -16.38
C GLU A 461 -23.78 -3.20 -15.13
N ALA A 462 -22.67 -3.92 -15.30
CA ALA A 462 -21.82 -4.38 -14.20
C ALA A 462 -21.27 -3.20 -13.36
N THR A 463 -20.78 -2.16 -14.06
CA THR A 463 -20.16 -1.00 -13.41
C THR A 463 -21.19 -0.19 -12.66
N GLU A 464 -22.37 0.05 -13.23
CA GLU A 464 -23.45 0.78 -12.57
C GLU A 464 -24.00 0.01 -11.36
N THR A 465 -24.10 -1.31 -11.47
CA THR A 465 -24.54 -2.14 -10.34
C THR A 465 -23.58 -2.04 -9.15
N LEU A 466 -22.27 -2.10 -9.40
CA LEU A 466 -21.24 -1.88 -8.38
C LEU A 466 -21.28 -0.45 -7.83
N ARG A 467 -21.31 0.56 -8.71
CA ARG A 467 -21.33 1.97 -8.31
C ARG A 467 -22.48 2.27 -7.35
N ARG A 468 -23.69 1.78 -7.62
CA ARG A 468 -24.84 1.94 -6.73
C ARG A 468 -24.61 1.29 -5.37
N ALA A 469 -24.14 0.04 -5.34
CA ALA A 469 -23.83 -0.66 -4.09
C ALA A 469 -22.75 0.08 -3.26
N ALA A 470 -21.76 0.67 -3.92
CA ALA A 470 -20.74 1.50 -3.27
C ALA A 470 -21.31 2.80 -2.71
N ILE A 471 -22.10 3.55 -3.49
CA ILE A 471 -22.71 4.81 -3.03
C ILE A 471 -23.67 4.56 -1.86
N ASP A 472 -24.47 3.49 -1.92
CA ASP A 472 -25.40 3.09 -0.86
C ASP A 472 -24.69 2.80 0.49
N SER A 473 -23.39 2.49 0.47
CA SER A 473 -22.61 2.27 1.69
C SER A 473 -22.29 3.55 2.46
N GLY A 474 -22.38 4.71 1.81
CA GLY A 474 -21.99 6.00 2.39
C GLY A 474 -20.48 6.25 2.45
N LEU A 475 -19.65 5.32 1.95
CA LEU A 475 -18.20 5.49 1.85
C LEU A 475 -17.82 6.35 0.64
N GLU A 476 -16.67 7.02 0.74
CA GLU A 476 -16.06 7.70 -0.40
C GLU A 476 -15.73 6.70 -1.52
N LEU A 477 -16.09 7.06 -2.76
CA LEU A 477 -15.86 6.24 -3.94
C LEU A 477 -14.92 6.95 -4.92
N VAL A 478 -13.71 6.43 -5.02
CA VAL A 478 -12.65 6.96 -5.89
C VAL A 478 -12.62 6.18 -7.21
N PRO A 479 -12.52 6.83 -8.38
CA PRO A 479 -12.39 6.14 -9.66
C PRO A 479 -11.00 5.53 -9.86
N ASP A 480 -10.92 4.30 -10.39
CA ASP A 480 -9.69 3.59 -10.74
C ASP A 480 -9.74 3.05 -12.18
N PRO A 481 -9.66 3.92 -13.20
CA PRO A 481 -9.77 3.51 -14.60
C PRO A 481 -8.62 2.59 -15.00
N GLY A 482 -8.93 1.43 -15.58
CA GLY A 482 -7.95 0.43 -16.02
C GLY A 482 -7.59 -0.64 -14.99
N GLY A 483 -8.00 -0.48 -13.73
CA GLY A 483 -7.73 -1.42 -12.64
C GLY A 483 -8.66 -2.65 -12.60
N ALA A 484 -9.67 -2.71 -13.47
CA ALA A 484 -10.61 -3.84 -13.54
C ALA A 484 -9.93 -5.17 -13.93
N ALA A 485 -10.56 -6.29 -13.56
CA ALA A 485 -10.16 -7.60 -14.05
C ALA A 485 -10.53 -7.74 -15.53
N TYR A 486 -9.93 -8.70 -16.24
CA TYR A 486 -10.21 -8.88 -17.67
C TYR A 486 -11.68 -9.24 -17.93
N TYR A 487 -12.37 -9.85 -16.97
CA TYR A 487 -13.74 -10.35 -17.09
C TYR A 487 -14.81 -9.44 -16.43
N GLY A 488 -14.44 -8.35 -15.76
CA GLY A 488 -15.43 -7.45 -15.18
C GLY A 488 -14.88 -6.35 -14.27
N PRO A 489 -15.72 -5.34 -13.95
CA PRO A 489 -15.38 -4.27 -13.02
C PRO A 489 -15.33 -4.78 -11.58
N LYS A 490 -14.69 -3.99 -10.70
CA LYS A 490 -14.55 -4.36 -9.29
C LYS A 490 -14.66 -3.15 -8.37
N ILE A 491 -15.14 -3.39 -7.16
CA ILE A 491 -14.94 -2.51 -6.01
C ILE A 491 -13.81 -3.09 -5.18
N SER A 492 -12.85 -2.24 -4.83
CA SER A 492 -11.80 -2.58 -3.87
C SER A 492 -12.04 -1.81 -2.58
N VAL A 493 -11.98 -2.50 -1.44
CA VAL A 493 -12.06 -1.86 -0.12
C VAL A 493 -10.65 -1.50 0.31
N GLN A 494 -10.40 -0.21 0.46
CA GLN A 494 -9.13 0.33 0.92
C GLN A 494 -9.25 0.62 2.41
N ALA A 495 -8.29 0.15 3.21
CA ALA A 495 -8.27 0.36 4.66
C ALA A 495 -6.97 1.05 5.07
N LYS A 496 -7.06 2.07 5.94
CA LYS A 496 -5.86 2.68 6.53
C LYS A 496 -5.41 1.92 7.77
N ASP A 497 -4.10 1.69 7.87
CA ASP A 497 -3.50 1.12 9.07
C ASP A 497 -3.30 2.17 10.19
N ALA A 498 -2.76 1.73 11.32
CA ALA A 498 -2.56 2.56 12.52
C ALA A 498 -1.60 3.76 12.31
N ILE A 499 -0.86 3.80 11.20
CA ILE A 499 0.03 4.92 10.84
C ILE A 499 -0.43 5.65 9.57
N GLY A 500 -1.65 5.38 9.11
CA GLY A 500 -2.31 6.08 8.00
C GLY A 500 -1.95 5.59 6.60
N ARG A 501 -1.26 4.44 6.45
CA ARG A 501 -1.00 3.87 5.12
C ARG A 501 -2.24 3.13 4.62
N SER A 502 -2.60 3.38 3.36
CA SER A 502 -3.70 2.67 2.71
C SER A 502 -3.27 1.30 2.21
N TRP A 503 -4.10 0.30 2.47
CA TRP A 503 -3.95 -1.04 1.93
C TRP A 503 -5.24 -1.47 1.26
N GLN A 504 -5.14 -1.95 0.02
CA GLN A 504 -6.27 -2.61 -0.64
C GLN A 504 -6.57 -3.92 0.08
N MET A 505 -7.63 -4.05 0.86
CA MET A 505 -7.90 -5.28 1.62
C MET A 505 -8.73 -6.26 0.79
N SER A 506 -9.94 -5.84 0.45
CA SER A 506 -10.95 -6.71 -0.14
C SER A 506 -11.22 -6.35 -1.58
N THR A 507 -11.80 -7.28 -2.32
CA THR A 507 -12.24 -7.02 -3.69
C THR A 507 -13.56 -7.74 -3.93
N ILE A 508 -14.51 -7.04 -4.56
CA ILE A 508 -15.80 -7.57 -5.01
C ILE A 508 -15.88 -7.31 -6.52
N GLN A 509 -16.02 -8.37 -7.31
CA GLN A 509 -16.04 -8.35 -8.77
C GLN A 509 -17.36 -8.91 -9.27
N VAL A 510 -17.96 -8.27 -10.27
CA VAL A 510 -19.13 -8.81 -10.99
C VAL A 510 -18.66 -9.41 -12.29
N ASP A 511 -18.98 -10.68 -12.51
CA ASP A 511 -18.61 -11.43 -13.69
C ASP A 511 -19.85 -11.95 -14.45
N PHE A 512 -19.95 -11.50 -15.70
CA PHE A 512 -20.93 -11.96 -16.69
C PHE A 512 -20.32 -12.90 -17.73
N ASN A 513 -19.00 -13.10 -17.68
CA ASN A 513 -18.24 -13.83 -18.71
C ASN A 513 -18.02 -15.30 -18.36
N HIS A 514 -17.54 -15.66 -17.16
CA HIS A 514 -17.34 -17.09 -16.82
C HIS A 514 -18.64 -17.91 -16.90
N PRO A 515 -19.83 -17.40 -16.53
CA PRO A 515 -21.09 -18.13 -16.74
C PRO A 515 -21.26 -18.63 -18.17
N LYS A 516 -20.95 -17.80 -19.18
CA LYS A 516 -21.04 -18.19 -20.60
C LYS A 516 -19.98 -19.21 -20.97
N ARG A 517 -18.73 -18.97 -20.57
CA ARG A 517 -17.60 -19.82 -21.00
C ARG A 517 -17.63 -21.20 -20.38
N PHE A 518 -18.24 -21.33 -19.20
CA PHE A 518 -18.43 -22.62 -18.52
C PHE A 518 -19.80 -23.24 -18.78
N GLU A 519 -20.70 -22.57 -19.50
CA GLU A 519 -22.08 -23.02 -19.72
C GLU A 519 -22.80 -23.24 -18.38
N LEU A 520 -22.68 -22.27 -17.48
CA LEU A 520 -23.35 -22.31 -16.18
C LEU A 520 -24.80 -21.92 -16.33
N GLU A 521 -25.70 -22.78 -15.87
CA GLU A 521 -27.14 -22.57 -15.98
C GLU A 521 -27.89 -22.98 -14.70
N TYR A 522 -29.02 -22.33 -14.48
CA TYR A 522 -30.04 -22.74 -13.52
C TYR A 522 -31.43 -22.75 -14.16
N THR A 523 -32.33 -23.56 -13.62
CA THR A 523 -33.75 -23.57 -14.01
C THR A 523 -34.49 -22.45 -13.28
N ALA A 524 -35.01 -21.49 -14.04
CA ALA A 524 -35.79 -20.36 -13.55
C ALA A 524 -37.22 -20.77 -13.14
N ALA A 525 -37.97 -19.83 -12.55
CA ALA A 525 -39.31 -20.08 -12.04
C ALA A 525 -40.32 -20.47 -13.13
N ASP A 526 -40.09 -20.03 -14.37
CA ASP A 526 -40.88 -20.36 -15.56
C ASP A 526 -40.43 -21.66 -16.26
N GLY A 527 -39.41 -22.34 -15.72
CA GLY A 527 -38.83 -23.55 -16.30
C GLY A 527 -37.78 -23.30 -17.39
N SER A 528 -37.49 -22.04 -17.74
CA SER A 528 -36.40 -21.71 -18.68
C SER A 528 -35.02 -21.93 -18.04
N HIS A 529 -34.03 -22.21 -18.88
CA HIS A 529 -32.62 -22.24 -18.47
C HIS A 529 -32.03 -20.84 -18.58
N GLN A 530 -31.48 -20.33 -17.49
CA GLN A 530 -30.90 -18.99 -17.38
C GLN A 530 -29.47 -19.06 -16.85
N GLN A 531 -28.65 -18.07 -17.20
CA GLN A 531 -27.29 -17.96 -16.68
C GLN A 531 -27.27 -17.20 -15.35
N PRO A 532 -26.54 -17.66 -14.33
CA PRO A 532 -26.37 -16.90 -13.10
C PRO A 532 -25.41 -15.73 -13.32
N VAL A 533 -25.57 -14.69 -12.50
CA VAL A 533 -24.51 -13.70 -12.26
C VAL A 533 -23.54 -14.27 -11.26
N VAL A 534 -22.24 -14.16 -11.53
CA VAL A 534 -21.18 -14.59 -10.61
C VAL A 534 -20.56 -13.37 -9.93
N LEU A 535 -20.51 -13.40 -8.60
CA LEU A 535 -19.77 -12.43 -7.81
C LEU A 535 -18.52 -13.11 -7.27
N HIS A 536 -17.34 -12.61 -7.65
CA HIS A 536 -16.07 -13.06 -7.08
C HIS A 536 -15.71 -12.15 -5.93
N ARG A 537 -15.25 -12.72 -4.82
CA ARG A 537 -14.75 -11.89 -3.72
C ARG A 537 -13.64 -12.54 -2.93
N ALA A 538 -12.81 -11.68 -2.36
CA ALA A 538 -11.86 -12.00 -1.29
C ALA A 538 -11.94 -10.87 -0.27
N LEU A 539 -12.00 -11.20 1.03
CA LEU A 539 -12.18 -10.22 2.10
C LEU A 539 -10.81 -9.79 2.62
N PHE A 540 -9.96 -10.74 2.97
CA PHE A 540 -8.58 -10.47 3.38
C PHE A 540 -7.65 -10.27 2.17
N GLY A 541 -8.10 -10.66 0.98
CA GLY A 541 -7.25 -10.88 -0.17
C GLY A 541 -6.58 -12.23 0.02
N SER A 542 -5.39 -12.24 0.64
CA SER A 542 -4.75 -13.48 1.09
C SER A 542 -4.50 -13.48 2.60
N MET A 543 -4.53 -14.67 3.19
CA MET A 543 -4.23 -14.87 4.60
C MET A 543 -2.84 -14.34 4.96
N GLU A 544 -1.85 -14.59 4.11
CA GLU A 544 -0.48 -14.10 4.27
C GLU A 544 -0.44 -12.58 4.28
N ARG A 545 -1.05 -11.93 3.28
CA ARG A 545 -1.00 -10.48 3.16
C ARG A 545 -1.70 -9.81 4.33
N PHE A 546 -2.89 -10.29 4.70
CA PHE A 546 -3.62 -9.76 5.83
C PHE A 546 -2.90 -9.99 7.16
N PHE A 547 -2.23 -11.14 7.34
CA PHE A 547 -1.35 -11.38 8.48
C PHE A 547 -0.22 -10.35 8.55
N GLY A 548 0.43 -10.08 7.42
CA GLY A 548 1.47 -9.05 7.31
C GLY A 548 0.93 -7.69 7.76
N VAL A 549 -0.20 -7.26 7.19
CA VAL A 549 -0.87 -6.00 7.51
C VAL A 549 -1.23 -5.90 9.00
N LEU A 550 -1.80 -6.94 9.60
CA LEU A 550 -2.11 -6.96 11.03
C LEU A 550 -0.85 -6.88 11.89
N THR A 551 0.22 -7.55 11.48
CA THR A 551 1.52 -7.47 12.18
C THR A 551 2.02 -6.01 12.22
N GLU A 552 1.90 -5.27 11.12
CA GLU A 552 2.32 -3.86 11.06
C GLU A 552 1.34 -2.93 11.79
N HIS A 553 0.04 -3.16 11.62
CA HIS A 553 -1.04 -2.40 12.26
C HIS A 553 -0.89 -2.42 13.79
N TYR A 554 -0.66 -3.60 14.37
CA TYR A 554 -0.46 -3.77 15.80
C TYR A 554 1.00 -3.58 16.25
N ALA A 555 1.92 -3.31 15.33
CA ALA A 555 3.35 -3.39 15.57
C ALA A 555 3.75 -4.71 16.30
N GLY A 556 3.08 -5.83 16.01
CA GLY A 556 3.27 -7.12 16.69
C GLY A 556 2.62 -7.27 18.08
N ALA A 557 2.04 -6.21 18.65
CA ALA A 557 1.29 -6.25 19.91
C ALA A 557 -0.16 -6.72 19.68
N PHE A 558 -0.33 -7.91 19.11
CA PHE A 558 -1.65 -8.42 18.72
C PHE A 558 -2.69 -8.35 19.86
N PRO A 559 -3.97 -8.12 19.54
CA PRO A 559 -5.08 -8.26 20.48
C PRO A 559 -5.02 -9.58 21.23
N ALA A 560 -5.52 -9.61 22.47
CA ALA A 560 -5.43 -10.80 23.31
C ALA A 560 -6.04 -12.04 22.64
N TRP A 561 -7.12 -11.90 21.89
CA TRP A 561 -7.77 -13.01 21.19
C TRP A 561 -6.93 -13.59 20.03
N LEU A 562 -6.04 -12.80 19.42
CA LEU A 562 -5.11 -13.23 18.37
C LEU A 562 -3.73 -13.65 18.90
N ALA A 563 -3.31 -13.11 20.05
CA ALA A 563 -1.96 -13.28 20.55
C ALA A 563 -1.55 -14.76 20.67
N PRO A 564 -0.37 -15.17 20.18
CA PRO A 564 0.04 -16.58 20.16
C PRO A 564 0.24 -17.13 21.57
N VAL A 565 0.70 -16.27 22.50
CA VAL A 565 0.68 -16.48 23.94
C VAL A 565 -0.14 -15.36 24.54
N GLN A 566 -1.25 -15.70 25.19
CA GLN A 566 -2.19 -14.74 25.76
C GLN A 566 -1.77 -14.38 27.19
N ALA A 567 -1.36 -15.38 27.96
CA ALA A 567 -0.88 -15.21 29.32
C ALA A 567 0.44 -15.96 29.56
N VAL A 568 1.27 -15.43 30.46
CA VAL A 568 2.47 -16.13 30.93
C VAL A 568 2.62 -16.03 32.45
N GLY A 569 2.78 -17.18 33.10
CA GLY A 569 3.12 -17.27 34.51
C GLY A 569 4.62 -17.05 34.74
N ILE A 570 4.97 -16.12 35.63
CA ILE A 570 6.34 -15.79 36.02
C ILE A 570 6.49 -15.98 37.54
N PRO A 571 7.14 -17.07 37.99
CA PRO A 571 7.37 -17.28 39.41
C PRO A 571 8.44 -16.31 39.94
N VAL A 572 8.24 -15.76 41.14
CA VAL A 572 9.28 -14.95 41.84
C VAL A 572 10.44 -15.84 42.31
N ALA A 573 10.15 -17.10 42.67
CA ALA A 573 11.09 -18.14 43.06
C ALA A 573 10.57 -19.51 42.63
N ASP A 574 11.44 -20.51 42.47
CA ASP A 574 11.10 -21.83 41.91
C ASP A 574 10.02 -22.56 42.71
N GLU A 575 9.96 -22.34 44.02
CA GLU A 575 8.93 -22.89 44.91
C GLU A 575 7.50 -22.42 44.56
N HIS A 576 7.34 -21.33 43.79
CA HIS A 576 6.04 -20.82 43.34
C HIS A 576 5.63 -21.38 41.97
N LEU A 577 6.46 -22.21 41.35
CA LEU A 577 6.19 -22.76 40.02
C LEU A 577 4.93 -23.63 39.98
N GLU A 578 4.73 -24.47 40.99
CA GLU A 578 3.56 -25.37 41.06
C GLU A 578 2.24 -24.58 41.09
N HIS A 579 2.19 -23.48 41.87
CA HIS A 579 1.03 -22.58 41.92
C HIS A 579 0.69 -22.04 40.53
N LEU A 580 1.67 -21.50 39.81
CA LEU A 580 1.44 -20.97 38.46
C LEU A 580 1.11 -22.07 37.44
N GLN A 581 1.59 -23.30 37.61
CA GLN A 581 1.17 -24.43 36.79
C GLN A 581 -0.31 -24.79 37.01
N GLN A 582 -0.81 -24.69 38.24
CA GLN A 582 -2.24 -24.88 38.55
C GLN A 582 -3.09 -23.76 37.93
N VAL A 583 -2.65 -22.50 38.03
CA VAL A 583 -3.30 -21.37 37.36
C VAL A 583 -3.33 -21.57 35.85
N ALA A 584 -2.21 -21.96 35.25
CA ALA A 584 -2.12 -22.24 33.82
C ALA A 584 -3.04 -23.40 33.40
N LYS A 585 -3.20 -24.43 34.24
CA LYS A 585 -4.16 -25.53 33.98
C LYS A 585 -5.60 -25.02 33.97
N ALA A 586 -5.97 -24.16 34.92
CA ALA A 586 -7.31 -23.55 34.96
C ALA A 586 -7.59 -22.68 33.73
N LEU A 587 -6.63 -21.85 33.32
CA LEU A 587 -6.70 -21.04 32.10
C LEU A 587 -6.84 -21.90 30.84
N ARG A 588 -6.04 -22.97 30.69
CA ARG A 588 -6.16 -23.89 29.55
C ARG A 588 -7.51 -24.59 29.48
N ALA A 589 -8.11 -24.91 30.62
CA ALA A 589 -9.47 -25.48 30.67
C ALA A 589 -10.54 -24.52 30.13
N LYS A 590 -10.25 -23.22 30.06
CA LYS A 590 -11.06 -22.17 29.42
C LYS A 590 -10.62 -21.83 28.00
N GLY A 591 -9.71 -22.61 27.41
CA GLY A 591 -9.21 -22.38 26.04
C GLY A 591 -8.12 -21.32 25.92
N ILE A 592 -7.57 -20.81 27.04
CA ILE A 592 -6.57 -19.76 27.02
C ILE A 592 -5.18 -20.32 26.73
N ARG A 593 -4.48 -19.66 25.80
CA ARG A 593 -3.10 -19.98 25.40
C ARG A 593 -2.13 -19.40 26.42
N VAL A 594 -1.82 -20.20 27.43
CA VAL A 594 -0.95 -19.82 28.56
C VAL A 594 0.33 -20.65 28.64
N GLN A 595 1.43 -19.99 28.98
CA GLN A 595 2.73 -20.60 29.29
C GLN A 595 3.15 -20.30 30.74
N VAL A 596 4.11 -21.06 31.26
CA VAL A 596 4.76 -20.76 32.54
C VAL A 596 6.26 -20.74 32.29
N ASP A 597 6.92 -19.66 32.66
CA ASP A 597 8.37 -19.51 32.49
C ASP A 597 9.13 -20.15 33.64
N ALA A 598 9.46 -21.43 33.44
CA ALA A 598 10.23 -22.26 34.37
C ALA A 598 11.76 -22.15 34.16
N SER A 599 12.25 -21.17 33.40
CA SER A 599 13.70 -21.00 33.21
C SER A 599 14.41 -20.51 34.47
N ASP A 600 15.73 -20.69 34.55
CA ASP A 600 16.55 -20.22 35.68
C ASP A 600 16.83 -18.71 35.65
N ASP A 601 16.21 -17.97 34.72
CA ASP A 601 16.37 -16.53 34.60
C ASP A 601 15.77 -15.79 35.81
N ARG A 602 16.41 -14.68 36.20
CA ARG A 602 15.85 -13.79 37.22
C ARG A 602 14.49 -13.24 36.76
N MET A 603 13.54 -13.11 37.69
CA MET A 603 12.19 -12.59 37.44
C MET A 603 12.15 -11.34 36.54
N GLN A 604 13.02 -10.34 36.78
CA GLN A 604 13.06 -9.12 35.96
C GLN A 604 13.48 -9.38 34.51
N LYS A 605 14.35 -10.36 34.27
CA LYS A 605 14.72 -10.80 32.92
C LYS A 605 13.56 -11.54 32.25
N LYS A 606 12.87 -12.42 32.97
CA LYS A 606 11.63 -13.08 32.48
C LYS A 606 10.57 -12.05 32.08
N ILE A 607 10.29 -11.07 32.94
CA ILE A 607 9.37 -9.97 32.65
C ILE A 607 9.78 -9.24 31.37
N ARG A 608 11.05 -8.82 31.28
CA ARG A 608 11.57 -8.14 30.07
C ARG A 608 11.37 -9.00 28.81
N ASN A 609 11.75 -10.28 28.85
CA ASN A 609 11.62 -11.18 27.72
C ASN A 609 10.16 -11.27 27.24
N HIS A 610 9.21 -11.47 28.15
CA HIS A 610 7.79 -11.60 27.81
C HIS A 610 7.13 -10.28 27.42
N THR A 611 7.59 -9.15 27.95
CA THR A 611 7.19 -7.81 27.49
C THR A 611 7.71 -7.56 26.07
N THR A 612 8.96 -7.92 25.75
CA THR A 612 9.51 -7.85 24.38
C THR A 612 8.78 -8.77 23.42
N GLN A 613 8.34 -9.95 23.88
CA GLN A 613 7.46 -10.87 23.13
C GLN A 613 6.00 -10.41 23.08
N LYS A 614 5.68 -9.26 23.68
CA LYS A 614 4.36 -8.60 23.65
C LYS A 614 3.24 -9.51 24.15
N VAL A 615 3.47 -10.30 25.20
CA VAL A 615 2.41 -11.10 25.83
C VAL A 615 1.39 -10.15 26.50
N PRO A 616 0.07 -10.29 26.27
CA PRO A 616 -0.95 -9.43 26.87
C PRO A 616 -0.96 -9.44 28.41
N PHE A 617 -0.94 -10.64 29.01
CA PHE A 617 -1.06 -10.83 30.46
C PHE A 617 0.19 -11.49 31.04
N LEU A 618 0.97 -10.78 31.86
CA LEU A 618 2.04 -11.38 32.66
C LEU A 618 1.50 -11.62 34.08
N LEU A 619 1.42 -12.89 34.48
CA LEU A 619 0.92 -13.33 35.78
C LEU A 619 2.10 -13.65 36.68
N ILE A 620 2.30 -12.84 37.72
CA ILE A 620 3.41 -12.94 38.66
C ILE A 620 2.88 -13.55 39.96
N ALA A 621 3.61 -14.50 40.54
CA ALA A 621 3.29 -15.04 41.85
C ALA A 621 4.53 -15.11 42.75
N GLY A 622 4.45 -14.45 43.90
CA GLY A 622 5.36 -14.60 45.03
C GLY A 622 4.70 -15.29 46.23
N GLY A 623 5.44 -15.45 47.33
CA GLY A 623 4.93 -16.14 48.53
C GLY A 623 3.62 -15.56 49.09
N LYS A 624 3.40 -14.24 49.00
CA LYS A 624 2.13 -13.62 49.40
C LYS A 624 0.96 -14.03 48.50
N ASP A 625 1.18 -14.06 47.19
CA ASP A 625 0.16 -14.46 46.22
C ASP A 625 -0.20 -15.94 46.39
N VAL A 626 0.82 -16.80 46.55
CA VAL A 626 0.62 -18.24 46.78
C VAL A 626 -0.18 -18.49 48.06
N ALA A 627 0.18 -17.85 49.17
CA ALA A 627 -0.53 -18.00 50.44
C ALA A 627 -1.99 -17.51 50.38
N ALA A 628 -2.29 -16.53 49.53
CA ALA A 628 -3.62 -15.98 49.34
C ALA A 628 -4.43 -16.67 48.23
N GLY A 629 -3.87 -17.66 47.52
CA GLY A 629 -4.52 -18.27 46.35
C GLY A 629 -4.75 -17.24 45.22
N ALA A 630 -3.77 -16.37 44.98
CA ALA A 630 -3.86 -15.21 44.10
C ALA A 630 -2.72 -15.17 43.07
N VAL A 631 -2.81 -14.22 42.13
CA VAL A 631 -1.76 -13.82 41.18
C VAL A 631 -1.77 -12.30 41.02
N SER A 632 -0.63 -11.74 40.65
CA SER A 632 -0.48 -10.32 40.35
C SER A 632 -0.26 -10.11 38.86
N PHE A 633 -1.00 -9.19 38.25
CA PHE A 633 -0.90 -8.85 36.84
C PHE A 633 0.16 -7.80 36.57
N ARG A 634 0.85 -7.94 35.45
CA ARG A 634 1.58 -6.87 34.77
C ARG A 634 1.17 -6.86 33.31
N PHE A 635 0.83 -5.68 32.81
CA PHE A 635 0.38 -5.48 31.43
C PHE A 635 1.52 -4.93 30.55
N ARG A 636 1.28 -4.87 29.23
CA ARG A 636 2.27 -4.40 28.24
C ARG A 636 2.70 -2.96 28.46
N ASP A 637 1.79 -2.11 28.92
CA ASP A 637 2.04 -0.70 29.25
C ASP A 637 2.82 -0.51 30.58
N GLY A 638 3.05 -1.60 31.31
CA GLY A 638 3.76 -1.61 32.58
C GLY A 638 2.87 -1.40 33.82
N SER A 639 1.57 -1.16 33.64
CA SER A 639 0.59 -1.10 34.73
C SER A 639 0.42 -2.46 35.40
N GLN A 640 -0.07 -2.46 36.65
CA GLN A 640 -0.12 -3.66 37.49
C GLN A 640 -1.38 -3.69 38.37
N ILE A 641 -1.88 -4.89 38.63
CA ILE A 641 -2.94 -5.17 39.62
C ILE A 641 -2.42 -6.31 40.49
N ASN A 642 -2.37 -6.14 41.80
CA ASN A 642 -1.75 -7.13 42.69
C ASN A 642 -2.77 -7.92 43.50
N GLY A 643 -2.46 -9.19 43.79
CA GLY A 643 -3.25 -10.02 44.70
C GLY A 643 -4.64 -10.37 44.18
N VAL A 644 -4.81 -10.55 42.87
CA VAL A 644 -6.07 -10.96 42.25
C VAL A 644 -6.32 -12.45 42.53
N PRO A 645 -7.43 -12.85 43.16
CA PRO A 645 -7.76 -14.26 43.39
C PRO A 645 -7.73 -15.06 42.07
N VAL A 646 -7.19 -16.29 42.11
CA VAL A 646 -6.98 -17.10 40.90
C VAL A 646 -8.28 -17.31 40.11
N ASP A 647 -9.39 -17.59 40.79
CA ASP A 647 -10.69 -17.81 40.11
C ASP A 647 -11.16 -16.57 39.36
N ARG A 648 -10.96 -15.39 39.94
CA ARG A 648 -11.27 -14.09 39.31
C ARG A 648 -10.35 -13.85 38.12
N ALA A 649 -9.04 -14.04 38.29
CA ALA A 649 -8.05 -13.87 37.22
C ALA A 649 -8.35 -14.76 36.01
N VAL A 650 -8.74 -16.02 36.24
CA VAL A 650 -9.11 -16.96 35.17
C VAL A 650 -10.39 -16.51 34.44
N ALA A 651 -11.41 -16.05 35.18
CA ALA A 651 -12.65 -15.57 34.59
C ALA A 651 -12.43 -14.32 33.74
N GLU A 652 -11.76 -13.29 34.28
CA GLU A 652 -11.56 -12.01 33.58
C GLU A 652 -10.69 -12.17 32.32
N ILE A 653 -9.62 -12.98 32.36
CA ILE A 653 -8.81 -13.26 31.16
C ILE A 653 -9.65 -13.98 30.09
N ALA A 654 -10.45 -14.97 30.51
CA ALA A 654 -11.28 -15.72 29.57
C ALA A 654 -12.35 -14.84 28.93
N ASP A 655 -13.00 -14.00 29.72
CA ASP A 655 -14.02 -13.06 29.25
C ASP A 655 -13.41 -12.01 28.32
N TRP A 656 -12.26 -11.42 28.68
CA TRP A 656 -11.53 -10.48 27.82
C TRP A 656 -11.23 -11.08 26.44
N VAL A 657 -10.69 -12.30 26.41
CA VAL A 657 -10.39 -13.01 25.16
C VAL A 657 -11.65 -13.31 24.36
N ALA A 658 -12.76 -13.67 25.03
CA ALA A 658 -14.03 -13.99 24.39
C ALA A 658 -14.70 -12.77 23.76
N ARG A 659 -14.55 -11.57 24.34
CA ARG A 659 -15.07 -10.31 23.78
C ARG A 659 -14.39 -9.90 22.46
N LYS A 660 -13.21 -10.47 22.16
CA LYS A 660 -12.42 -10.21 20.95
C LYS A 660 -12.13 -8.73 20.71
N GLU A 661 -11.94 -7.98 21.79
CA GLU A 661 -11.59 -6.58 21.70
C GLU A 661 -10.15 -6.39 21.22
N ASN A 662 -9.95 -5.33 20.43
CA ASN A 662 -8.65 -5.02 19.81
C ASN A 662 -7.78 -4.09 20.66
N VAL A 663 -8.33 -3.56 21.76
CA VAL A 663 -7.56 -2.79 22.73
C VAL A 663 -6.60 -3.69 23.51
N SER A 664 -5.42 -3.16 23.84
CA SER A 664 -4.52 -3.88 24.75
C SER A 664 -5.03 -3.76 26.19
N PRO A 665 -4.98 -4.84 26.98
CA PRO A 665 -5.34 -4.78 28.39
C PRO A 665 -4.34 -3.92 29.17
N SER A 666 -4.87 -3.14 30.12
CA SER A 666 -4.16 -2.30 31.08
C SER A 666 -4.86 -2.40 32.44
N ALA A 667 -4.23 -1.93 33.51
CA ALA A 667 -4.88 -1.93 34.83
C ALA A 667 -6.21 -1.14 34.82
N GLU A 668 -6.26 -0.03 34.08
CA GLU A 668 -7.43 0.85 34.00
C GLU A 668 -8.63 0.17 33.35
N ASN A 669 -8.45 -0.44 32.17
CA ASN A 669 -9.56 -1.06 31.44
C ASN A 669 -9.88 -2.47 31.93
N PHE A 670 -8.93 -3.15 32.59
CA PHE A 670 -9.16 -4.48 33.14
C PHE A 670 -9.98 -4.43 34.44
N GLU A 671 -9.82 -3.38 35.28
CA GLU A 671 -10.65 -3.20 36.47
C GLU A 671 -12.03 -2.59 36.17
N ALA A 672 -12.17 -1.84 35.08
CA ALA A 672 -13.44 -1.19 34.71
C ALA A 672 -14.53 -2.19 34.25
N ASP A 673 -14.13 -3.38 33.79
CA ASP A 673 -15.01 -4.43 33.28
C ASP A 673 -15.25 -5.60 34.28
N GLY A 674 -14.64 -5.53 35.47
CA GLY A 674 -14.60 -6.61 36.47
C GLY A 674 -15.57 -6.48 37.64
#